data_AF-A0A2X0QTN3-F1
#
_entry.id   AF-A0A2X0QTN3-F1
#
_cell.length_a   1.000
_cell.length_b   1.000
_cell.length_c   1.000
_cell.angle_alpha   90.00
_cell.angle_beta   90.00
_cell.angle_gamma   90.00
#
_symmetry.space_group_name_H-M   'P 1'
#
loop_
_entity.id
_entity.type
_entity.pdbx_description
1 polymer ?
#
loop_
_entity_poly.entity_id
_entity_poly.type
_entity_poly.pdbx_seq_one_letter_code
_entity_poly.pdbx_strand_id
1 'polypeptide(L)'
;MPYPHSFFWPSLTGRNFLVVVTIAGLSLVSGCRNENSPSDIFTDNSIKTSIPESSLLINPKKPDQNETEKVAEIPDDNRHVPVEPGISYQNLAPAYPSYPDGQETEFKLALNVPPSGPGQLHKPADAAERKQRKAEIMNKARFSGNEMSRWMPLLENPHPGPEETFYILFATSGVSFGGAEDIVEQYTSYNSSTVKAGFRIPILYLRTTRGRLHDWEFDPDFNPSIQCGNRRIADDSLNDVIRFATEKRLPVLFTLNGGIWADAACDVPDWDINDQLEKNPLNCQWNEHDRVMPDHYSKTLPGSLDSPELSRGLTLNVYAAEVRRYKKRNLQAAGRALLDFFRDNPDLFVGVSLDPDVYNNPFVADRQWYDYNPHTIRQFREWLRSSGPYDGKTADGTPDLTNYRKKRPLSLLEVNQLAGKNWKKWNEVQPPRVFPRYPRPYWKDPWVREWELFRRHLVDLHYDELSQWLAETGIPASRIFSSQGFSGHSDKLMPFAVRLDSPVKNFDSGGMSMEGAKPDQGHLGAILYGPSAVNAIRMEGNNSLFATFRRFDENWAVTEYNTSDFRSPADLANLANGYRSFRDLFNYGARFVSPMAWNGSNGIYAGQKGFAAYTAIRNTPLEDAIRDFMVSHANLPRHSRYWGFGMPAHRDADGWKALEGSQILWEGDTALLVPVSGKAVLSAHLESQIDPRYHNRLVLGLQHPDEIMAITVEVADSANKSYVRLATAEGSSLVHDTLGIHLPLVWGGNIQPETMRITIQFHAGVEKSRLHYISLHPSSIQPDRKLQ
;
A
#
# COMPACT_ATOMS: atom_id res chain seq x y z
N MET A 1 19.16 -24.66 -1.68
CA MET A 1 19.15 -25.65 -2.78
C MET A 1 20.15 -25.15 -3.82
N PRO A 2 21.06 -25.97 -4.38
CA PRO A 2 21.92 -25.51 -5.46
C PRO A 2 21.35 -25.95 -6.82
N TYR A 3 21.38 -25.05 -7.81
CA TYR A 3 21.32 -25.45 -9.22
C TYR A 3 22.64 -25.03 -9.88
N PRO A 4 23.41 -25.98 -10.45
CA PRO A 4 24.52 -25.69 -11.35
C PRO A 4 23.99 -25.56 -12.78
N HIS A 5 24.68 -24.78 -13.63
CA HIS A 5 25.13 -25.16 -14.97
C HIS A 5 25.69 -23.93 -15.70
N SER A 6 26.97 -24.02 -16.01
CA SER A 6 27.74 -23.17 -16.92
C SER A 6 27.53 -23.61 -18.37
N PHE A 7 27.49 -22.65 -19.30
CA PHE A 7 27.86 -22.85 -20.70
C PHE A 7 28.69 -21.67 -21.22
N PHE A 8 29.66 -22.01 -22.07
CA PHE A 8 30.78 -21.20 -22.57
C PHE A 8 30.55 -20.76 -24.04
N TRP A 9 30.81 -19.48 -24.35
CA TRP A 9 31.45 -18.90 -25.56
C TRP A 9 30.72 -18.87 -26.94
N PRO A 10 31.13 -18.06 -27.96
CA PRO A 10 32.34 -17.20 -28.10
C PRO A 10 32.15 -15.75 -28.61
N SER A 11 33.26 -15.00 -28.56
CA SER A 11 33.53 -13.71 -29.20
C SER A 11 33.35 -13.69 -30.72
N LEU A 12 32.80 -12.59 -31.28
CA LEU A 12 33.08 -12.18 -32.66
C LEU A 12 33.20 -10.64 -32.77
N THR A 13 34.35 -10.25 -33.31
CA THR A 13 34.78 -8.93 -33.75
C THR A 13 33.98 -8.41 -34.95
N GLY A 14 33.70 -7.10 -35.02
CA GLY A 14 33.17 -6.45 -36.23
C GLY A 14 33.27 -4.93 -36.16
N ARG A 15 33.76 -4.31 -37.23
CA ARG A 15 34.30 -2.94 -37.32
C ARG A 15 33.22 -1.85 -37.48
N ASN A 16 33.51 -0.68 -36.91
CA ASN A 16 32.79 0.59 -37.11
C ASN A 16 32.94 1.12 -38.54
N PHE A 17 31.85 1.61 -39.13
CA PHE A 17 31.88 2.57 -40.23
C PHE A 17 31.08 3.83 -39.84
N LEU A 18 31.72 4.98 -39.96
CA LEU A 18 31.17 6.32 -39.73
C LEU A 18 30.78 6.89 -41.11
N VAL A 19 29.53 7.31 -41.29
CA VAL A 19 29.11 8.13 -42.42
C VAL A 19 28.61 9.45 -41.87
N VAL A 20 29.30 10.54 -42.22
CA VAL A 20 28.91 11.92 -41.88
C VAL A 20 28.25 12.51 -43.13
N VAL A 21 27.00 12.95 -43.01
CA VAL A 21 26.33 13.79 -44.01
C VAL A 21 25.89 15.07 -43.31
N THR A 22 26.41 16.20 -43.77
CA THR A 22 26.09 17.54 -43.26
C THR A 22 25.11 18.21 -44.20
N ILE A 23 23.88 18.51 -43.74
CA ILE A 23 23.00 19.47 -44.40
C ILE A 23 22.33 20.34 -43.31
N ALA A 24 22.55 21.65 -43.41
CA ALA A 24 21.89 22.72 -42.66
C ALA A 24 21.80 22.56 -41.12
N GLY A 25 22.94 22.77 -40.43
CA GLY A 25 22.95 23.32 -39.07
C GLY A 25 22.53 22.43 -37.90
N LEU A 26 22.27 21.14 -38.10
CA LEU A 26 21.98 20.17 -37.03
C LEU A 26 22.96 18.99 -37.09
N SER A 27 23.75 18.81 -36.03
CA SER A 27 24.55 17.60 -35.82
C SER A 27 23.68 16.54 -35.16
N LEU A 28 23.16 15.59 -35.95
CA LEU A 28 22.56 14.35 -35.46
C LEU A 28 23.64 13.27 -35.37
N VAL A 29 24.06 12.93 -34.15
CA VAL A 29 24.83 11.71 -33.88
C VAL A 29 23.83 10.57 -33.70
N SER A 30 23.54 9.84 -34.79
CA SER A 30 22.93 8.52 -34.68
C SER A 30 24.01 7.52 -34.28
N GLY A 31 24.12 7.26 -32.98
CA GLY A 31 24.80 6.09 -32.47
C GLY A 31 23.77 4.99 -32.24
N CYS A 32 23.87 3.88 -32.95
CA CYS A 32 23.21 2.64 -32.55
C CYS A 32 23.70 2.32 -31.12
N ARG A 33 22.84 2.53 -30.11
CA ARG A 33 23.12 2.13 -28.73
C ARG A 33 22.82 0.65 -28.58
N ASN A 34 23.76 -0.07 -27.99
CA ASN A 34 23.70 -1.50 -27.67
C ASN A 34 22.42 -1.86 -26.89
N GLU A 35 21.74 -2.92 -27.34
CA GLU A 35 20.52 -3.52 -26.76
C GLU A 35 20.70 -4.21 -25.38
N ASN A 36 21.74 -3.88 -24.62
CA ASN A 36 22.09 -4.57 -23.37
C ASN A 36 22.27 -3.62 -22.16
N SER A 37 21.35 -2.66 -21.98
CA SER A 37 21.26 -1.87 -20.72
C SER A 37 19.93 -2.17 -20.00
N PRO A 38 19.93 -2.50 -18.69
CA PRO A 38 18.70 -2.76 -17.91
C PRO A 38 17.87 -1.51 -17.58
N SER A 39 18.27 -0.33 -18.08
CA SER A 39 17.74 0.97 -17.66
C SER A 39 16.47 1.44 -18.39
N ASP A 40 15.91 0.63 -19.30
CA ASP A 40 14.72 1.03 -20.06
C ASP A 40 13.44 0.53 -19.36
N ILE A 41 13.04 1.25 -18.32
CA ILE A 41 11.65 1.26 -17.85
C ILE A 41 10.90 2.24 -18.76
N PHE A 42 9.79 1.82 -19.35
CA PHE A 42 8.88 2.73 -20.05
C PHE A 42 8.21 3.66 -19.03
N THR A 43 8.92 4.72 -18.63
CA THR A 43 8.32 5.87 -17.96
C THR A 43 7.66 6.72 -19.02
N ASP A 44 6.35 6.93 -18.86
CA ASP A 44 5.54 7.78 -19.72
C ASP A 44 5.92 9.25 -19.47
N ASN A 45 6.92 9.75 -20.21
CA ASN A 45 7.11 11.19 -20.36
C ASN A 45 6.06 11.67 -21.37
N SER A 46 4.81 11.76 -20.93
CA SER A 46 3.70 12.13 -21.81
C SER A 46 3.86 13.56 -22.32
N ILE A 47 3.95 13.68 -23.64
CA ILE A 47 3.71 14.91 -24.38
C ILE A 47 2.29 15.40 -24.03
N LYS A 48 2.17 16.68 -23.67
CA LYS A 48 0.89 17.35 -23.36
C LYS A 48 -0.05 17.31 -24.57
N THR A 49 -1.06 16.45 -24.52
CA THR A 49 -2.30 16.63 -25.29
C THR A 49 -3.48 16.27 -24.40
N SER A 50 -4.18 17.29 -23.91
CA SER A 50 -5.47 17.16 -23.24
C SER A 50 -6.49 16.57 -24.21
N ILE A 51 -6.95 15.35 -23.96
CA ILE A 51 -8.01 14.70 -24.73
C ILE A 51 -9.33 15.04 -24.02
N PRO A 52 -10.30 15.73 -24.67
CA PRO A 52 -11.63 15.89 -24.10
C PRO A 52 -12.26 14.50 -23.85
N GLU A 53 -13.05 14.32 -22.79
CA GLU A 53 -13.75 13.06 -22.42
C GLU A 53 -14.61 12.43 -23.56
N SER A 54 -14.78 13.13 -24.69
CA SER A 54 -15.50 12.69 -25.88
C SER A 54 -14.63 12.20 -27.04
N SER A 55 -13.30 12.10 -26.88
CA SER A 55 -12.36 11.82 -27.98
C SER A 55 -11.48 10.62 -27.66
N LEU A 56 -11.27 9.73 -28.65
CA LEU A 56 -10.56 8.46 -28.46
C LEU A 56 -9.47 8.31 -29.53
N LEU A 57 -8.23 8.00 -29.12
CA LEU A 57 -7.11 7.70 -30.02
C LEU A 57 -7.06 6.19 -30.26
N ILE A 58 -7.09 5.78 -31.53
CA ILE A 58 -6.88 4.40 -31.97
C ILE A 58 -5.51 4.35 -32.66
N ASN A 59 -4.72 3.31 -32.40
CA ASN A 59 -3.46 3.08 -33.11
C ASN A 59 -3.67 1.98 -34.17
N PRO A 60 -4.01 2.31 -35.43
CA PRO A 60 -4.17 1.29 -36.47
C PRO A 60 -2.81 0.84 -37.00
N LYS A 61 -2.62 -0.49 -37.13
CA LYS A 61 -1.65 -1.02 -38.08
C LYS A 61 -2.30 -1.01 -39.46
N LYS A 62 -1.60 -0.40 -40.43
CA LYS A 62 -1.86 -0.32 -41.89
C LYS A 62 -3.17 -0.96 -42.38
N PRO A 63 -4.17 -0.16 -42.80
CA PRO A 63 -5.30 -0.67 -43.57
C PRO A 63 -4.93 -0.86 -45.05
N ASP A 64 -5.45 -1.92 -45.66
CA ASP A 64 -5.50 -2.05 -47.13
C ASP A 64 -6.59 -1.10 -47.66
N GLN A 65 -6.27 -0.35 -48.72
CA GLN A 65 -7.16 0.61 -49.36
C GLN A 65 -8.30 -0.12 -50.09
N ASN A 66 -9.43 -0.33 -49.44
CA ASN A 66 -10.75 -0.42 -50.07
C ASN A 66 -11.84 -0.09 -49.05
N GLU A 67 -12.80 0.72 -49.50
CA GLU A 67 -13.91 1.31 -48.74
C GLU A 67 -14.54 0.35 -47.71
N THR A 68 -14.62 0.78 -46.46
CA THR A 68 -15.25 0.03 -45.36
C THR A 68 -16.12 0.96 -44.52
N GLU A 69 -17.41 0.62 -44.43
CA GLU A 69 -18.33 1.18 -43.42
C GLU A 69 -17.83 0.79 -42.02
N LYS A 70 -17.74 1.78 -41.11
CA LYS A 70 -17.24 1.63 -39.75
C LYS A 70 -18.42 1.64 -38.76
N VAL A 71 -18.67 0.55 -38.07
CA VAL A 71 -19.82 0.36 -37.17
C VAL A 71 -19.35 -0.15 -35.81
N ALA A 72 -19.86 0.44 -34.72
CA ALA A 72 -19.69 -0.07 -33.35
C ALA A 72 -20.94 -0.86 -32.90
N GLU A 73 -20.75 -1.95 -32.14
CA GLU A 73 -21.81 -2.85 -31.70
C GLU A 73 -21.91 -2.80 -30.16
N ILE A 74 -23.10 -2.51 -29.63
CA ILE A 74 -23.33 -2.50 -28.16
C ILE A 74 -23.84 -3.89 -27.73
N PRO A 75 -23.07 -4.66 -26.92
CA PRO A 75 -23.37 -6.07 -26.63
C PRO A 75 -24.71 -6.34 -25.94
N ASP A 76 -25.22 -5.40 -25.14
CA ASP A 76 -26.44 -5.61 -24.35
C ASP A 76 -27.75 -5.22 -25.10
N ASP A 77 -27.69 -4.58 -26.28
CA ASP A 77 -28.90 -4.10 -26.97
C ASP A 77 -28.93 -4.31 -28.50
N ASN A 78 -27.93 -5.00 -29.08
CA ASN A 78 -27.81 -5.28 -30.52
C ASN A 78 -27.97 -4.04 -31.43
N ARG A 79 -27.71 -2.84 -30.90
CA ARG A 79 -27.77 -1.59 -31.64
C ARG A 79 -26.44 -1.34 -32.34
N HIS A 80 -26.53 -1.09 -33.64
CA HIS A 80 -25.43 -0.58 -34.45
C HIS A 80 -25.39 0.94 -34.33
N VAL A 81 -24.27 1.49 -33.85
CA VAL A 81 -24.06 2.94 -33.80
C VAL A 81 -23.05 3.32 -34.89
N PRO A 82 -23.39 4.25 -35.80
CA PRO A 82 -22.45 4.73 -36.81
C PRO A 82 -21.30 5.48 -36.13
N VAL A 83 -20.08 5.24 -36.61
CA VAL A 83 -18.87 5.91 -36.13
C VAL A 83 -18.54 7.04 -37.10
N GLU A 84 -18.45 8.28 -36.62
CA GLU A 84 -18.11 9.43 -37.48
C GLU A 84 -16.58 9.67 -37.52
N PRO A 85 -16.01 10.09 -38.66
CA PRO A 85 -14.63 10.56 -38.74
C PRO A 85 -14.40 11.79 -37.83
N GLY A 86 -13.35 11.75 -37.01
CA GLY A 86 -12.99 12.84 -36.09
C GLY A 86 -12.09 13.91 -36.72
N ILE A 87 -12.05 15.11 -36.11
CA ILE A 87 -11.28 16.29 -36.55
C ILE A 87 -9.77 16.01 -36.49
N SER A 88 -9.07 16.25 -37.60
CA SER A 88 -7.61 16.10 -37.74
C SER A 88 -6.79 16.94 -36.74
N TYR A 89 -6.01 16.28 -35.88
CA TYR A 89 -4.92 16.93 -35.13
C TYR A 89 -3.67 17.03 -36.01
N GLN A 90 -3.28 18.25 -36.38
CA GLN A 90 -2.10 18.54 -37.23
C GLN A 90 -0.72 18.15 -36.63
N ASN A 91 -0.66 17.49 -35.47
CA ASN A 91 0.56 17.28 -34.69
C ASN A 91 1.10 15.82 -34.64
N LEU A 92 0.43 14.84 -35.26
CA LEU A 92 0.90 13.44 -35.26
C LEU A 92 1.92 13.12 -36.37
N ALA A 93 1.78 13.75 -37.54
CA ALA A 93 2.67 13.52 -38.69
C ALA A 93 4.16 13.83 -38.42
N PRO A 94 4.53 14.86 -37.62
CA PRO A 94 5.94 15.12 -37.29
C PRO A 94 6.56 14.08 -36.34
N ALA A 95 5.77 13.41 -35.50
CA ALA A 95 6.25 12.42 -34.53
C ALA A 95 6.50 11.04 -35.16
N TYR A 96 5.78 10.71 -36.25
CA TYR A 96 5.87 9.43 -36.95
C TYR A 96 5.90 9.61 -38.48
N PRO A 97 6.95 10.23 -39.04
CA PRO A 97 7.03 10.60 -40.46
C PRO A 97 7.04 9.41 -41.44
N SER A 98 7.16 8.18 -40.94
CA SER A 98 7.12 6.94 -41.71
C SER A 98 5.72 6.36 -41.93
N TYR A 99 4.67 6.98 -41.38
CA TYR A 99 3.28 6.57 -41.56
C TYR A 99 2.59 7.40 -42.66
N PRO A 100 2.30 6.81 -43.84
CA PRO A 100 1.79 7.57 -44.99
C PRO A 100 0.36 8.14 -44.81
N ASP A 101 -0.41 7.61 -43.85
CA ASP A 101 -1.83 7.97 -43.63
C ASP A 101 -2.09 8.62 -42.25
N GLY A 102 -1.07 9.17 -41.60
CA GLY A 102 -1.17 9.77 -40.26
C GLY A 102 -2.17 10.95 -40.13
N GLN A 103 -2.78 11.39 -41.23
CA GLN A 103 -3.81 12.43 -41.26
C GLN A 103 -5.25 11.89 -41.11
N GLU A 104 -5.51 10.57 -41.24
CA GLU A 104 -6.88 10.01 -41.32
C GLU A 104 -7.26 9.00 -40.21
N THR A 105 -6.51 8.94 -39.09
CA THR A 105 -6.60 7.81 -38.14
C THR A 105 -7.41 8.05 -36.86
N GLU A 106 -8.34 9.02 -36.83
CA GLU A 106 -9.19 9.30 -35.65
C GLU A 106 -10.69 9.13 -35.90
N PHE A 107 -11.38 8.52 -34.93
CA PHE A 107 -12.82 8.28 -34.94
C PHE A 107 -13.47 8.82 -33.67
N LYS A 108 -14.66 9.40 -33.78
CA LYS A 108 -15.48 9.84 -32.64
C LYS A 108 -16.69 8.94 -32.48
N LEU A 109 -16.89 8.42 -31.27
CA LEU A 109 -18.08 7.64 -30.91
C LEU A 109 -18.95 8.45 -29.93
N ALA A 110 -20.14 8.86 -30.36
CA ALA A 110 -21.12 9.52 -29.50
C ALA A 110 -22.21 8.51 -29.09
N LEU A 111 -22.15 8.03 -27.84
CA LEU A 111 -23.16 7.14 -27.28
C LEU A 111 -24.15 7.93 -26.40
N ASN A 112 -25.42 8.00 -26.83
CA ASN A 112 -26.54 8.41 -25.98
C ASN A 112 -27.11 7.17 -25.28
N VAL A 113 -26.79 7.00 -23.99
CA VAL A 113 -27.29 5.89 -23.17
C VAL A 113 -28.35 6.42 -22.19
N PRO A 114 -29.58 5.85 -22.15
CA PRO A 114 -30.60 6.27 -21.19
C PRO A 114 -30.20 5.93 -19.74
N PRO A 115 -30.68 6.67 -18.73
CA PRO A 115 -30.35 6.41 -17.33
C PRO A 115 -30.84 5.03 -16.87
N SER A 116 -29.94 4.23 -16.28
CA SER A 116 -30.25 2.95 -15.63
C SER A 116 -30.59 3.15 -14.14
N GLY A 117 -31.30 2.16 -13.56
CA GLY A 117 -31.60 2.12 -12.13
C GLY A 117 -30.36 1.92 -11.25
N PRO A 118 -30.47 2.11 -9.93
CA PRO A 118 -29.34 1.99 -9.00
C PRO A 118 -28.68 0.60 -9.06
N GLY A 119 -27.34 0.56 -9.20
CA GLY A 119 -26.55 -0.68 -9.17
C GLY A 119 -26.21 -1.28 -10.54
N GLN A 120 -26.43 -0.57 -11.64
CA GLN A 120 -26.05 -1.04 -12.99
C GLN A 120 -24.99 -0.13 -13.61
N LEU A 121 -23.74 -0.59 -13.54
CA LEU A 121 -22.65 -0.12 -14.39
C LEU A 121 -22.87 -0.60 -15.84
N HIS A 122 -22.77 0.32 -16.80
CA HIS A 122 -22.87 -0.04 -18.21
C HIS A 122 -21.66 -0.86 -18.66
N LYS A 123 -21.90 -1.98 -19.35
CA LYS A 123 -20.85 -2.68 -20.13
C LYS A 123 -20.46 -1.84 -21.35
N PRO A 124 -19.20 -1.89 -21.82
CA PRO A 124 -18.76 -1.10 -22.96
C PRO A 124 -19.29 -1.66 -24.28
N ALA A 125 -19.17 -0.84 -25.33
CA ALA A 125 -19.42 -1.24 -26.71
C ALA A 125 -18.20 -2.01 -27.28
N ASP A 126 -18.46 -3.12 -27.96
CA ASP A 126 -17.47 -3.84 -28.76
C ASP A 126 -17.40 -3.18 -30.15
N ALA A 127 -16.23 -2.73 -30.61
CA ALA A 127 -16.05 -2.46 -32.04
C ALA A 127 -15.64 -3.76 -32.74
N ALA A 128 -16.43 -4.19 -33.72
CA ALA A 128 -16.12 -5.33 -34.56
C ALA A 128 -15.44 -4.86 -35.85
N GLU A 129 -14.16 -5.22 -36.06
CA GLU A 129 -13.56 -5.18 -37.40
C GLU A 129 -13.08 -6.60 -37.79
N ARG A 130 -13.56 -7.10 -38.93
CA ARG A 130 -13.60 -8.55 -39.20
C ARG A 130 -12.37 -9.05 -39.96
N LYS A 131 -11.40 -9.61 -39.22
CA LYS A 131 -10.77 -10.92 -39.47
C LYS A 131 -9.85 -11.28 -38.27
N GLN A 132 -10.43 -11.99 -37.29
CA GLN A 132 -9.73 -12.64 -36.16
C GLN A 132 -8.91 -11.77 -35.19
N ARG A 133 -9.18 -10.46 -35.06
CA ARG A 133 -8.65 -9.65 -33.96
C ARG A 133 -9.75 -8.73 -33.41
N LYS A 134 -10.31 -9.07 -32.25
CA LYS A 134 -11.07 -8.12 -31.44
C LYS A 134 -10.07 -7.13 -30.84
N ALA A 135 -10.27 -5.84 -31.07
CA ALA A 135 -9.65 -4.80 -30.26
C ALA A 135 -10.68 -4.39 -29.20
N GLU A 136 -10.40 -4.69 -27.93
CA GLU A 136 -11.22 -4.24 -26.82
C GLU A 136 -11.07 -2.72 -26.69
N ILE A 137 -12.17 -1.99 -26.90
CA ILE A 137 -12.24 -0.56 -26.60
C ILE A 137 -12.46 -0.45 -25.09
N MET A 138 -11.59 0.28 -24.40
CA MET A 138 -11.54 0.44 -22.94
C MET A 138 -12.85 0.18 -22.17
N ASN A 139 -12.76 -0.67 -21.15
CA ASN A 139 -13.74 -0.93 -20.09
C ASN A 139 -13.97 0.29 -19.16
N LYS A 140 -14.31 1.48 -19.67
CA LYS A 140 -14.68 2.61 -18.78
C LYS A 140 -16.19 2.61 -18.54
N ALA A 141 -16.56 1.91 -17.49
CA ALA A 141 -17.93 1.85 -17.02
C ALA A 141 -18.39 3.25 -16.53
N ARG A 142 -19.57 3.70 -16.97
CA ARG A 142 -20.15 5.01 -16.62
C ARG A 142 -21.13 4.85 -15.46
N PHE A 143 -20.95 5.65 -14.41
CA PHE A 143 -21.83 5.72 -13.24
C PHE A 143 -22.92 6.77 -13.44
N SER A 144 -24.16 6.49 -13.01
CA SER A 144 -25.31 7.40 -13.15
C SER A 144 -25.34 8.52 -12.09
N GLY A 145 -24.30 8.64 -11.24
CA GLY A 145 -24.16 9.66 -10.18
C GLY A 145 -25.00 9.39 -8.93
N ASN A 146 -26.18 8.76 -9.05
CA ASN A 146 -27.06 8.47 -7.93
C ASN A 146 -26.45 7.48 -6.92
N GLU A 147 -25.58 6.56 -7.36
CA GLU A 147 -24.94 5.55 -6.51
C GLU A 147 -24.03 6.17 -5.44
N MET A 148 -23.36 7.27 -5.78
CA MET A 148 -22.50 8.03 -4.86
C MET A 148 -23.27 8.63 -3.67
N SER A 149 -24.58 8.81 -3.80
CA SER A 149 -25.44 9.40 -2.77
C SER A 149 -26.06 8.37 -1.82
N ARG A 150 -25.86 7.06 -2.07
CA ARG A 150 -26.51 5.96 -1.33
C ARG A 150 -26.46 6.16 0.18
N TRP A 151 -25.28 6.43 0.73
CA TRP A 151 -25.09 6.45 2.18
C TRP A 151 -25.39 7.81 2.83
N MET A 152 -25.71 8.84 2.04
CA MET A 152 -26.00 10.19 2.57
C MET A 152 -27.10 10.21 3.65
N PRO A 153 -28.21 9.46 3.57
CA PRO A 153 -29.24 9.46 4.62
C PRO A 153 -28.76 8.95 5.98
N LEU A 154 -27.66 8.19 6.02
CA LEU A 154 -27.06 7.64 7.24
C LEU A 154 -25.83 8.44 7.70
N LEU A 155 -25.40 9.42 6.93
CA LEU A 155 -24.25 10.24 7.27
C LEU A 155 -24.68 11.36 8.23
N GLU A 156 -24.30 11.24 9.51
CA GLU A 156 -24.68 12.20 10.55
C GLU A 156 -24.09 13.58 10.35
N ASN A 157 -22.80 13.62 9.95
CA ASN A 157 -22.11 14.84 9.63
C ASN A 157 -21.81 14.86 8.12
N PRO A 158 -22.45 15.73 7.33
CA PRO A 158 -22.21 15.83 5.89
C PRO A 158 -20.79 16.26 5.54
N HIS A 159 -20.04 16.78 6.52
CA HIS A 159 -18.63 17.13 6.40
C HIS A 159 -17.83 16.43 7.50
N PRO A 160 -17.68 15.09 7.42
CA PRO A 160 -16.90 14.34 8.38
C PRO A 160 -15.45 14.83 8.34
N GLY A 161 -14.83 14.91 9.52
CA GLY A 161 -13.42 15.26 9.62
C GLY A 161 -12.53 14.15 9.05
N PRO A 162 -11.22 14.41 8.88
CA PRO A 162 -10.27 13.45 8.32
C PRO A 162 -10.21 12.10 9.03
N GLU A 163 -10.71 12.02 10.27
CA GLU A 163 -10.75 10.78 11.03
C GLU A 163 -11.79 9.76 10.53
N GLU A 164 -12.85 10.27 9.91
CA GLU A 164 -13.98 9.51 9.37
C GLU A 164 -13.86 9.30 7.85
N THR A 165 -12.84 9.90 7.22
CA THR A 165 -12.53 9.77 5.80
C THR A 165 -11.55 8.61 5.57
N PHE A 166 -11.84 7.76 4.58
CA PHE A 166 -10.90 6.77 4.03
C PHE A 166 -10.20 7.37 2.81
N TYR A 167 -8.87 7.37 2.83
CA TYR A 167 -8.09 7.95 1.73
C TYR A 167 -7.46 6.88 0.82
N ILE A 168 -7.48 7.13 -0.48
CA ILE A 168 -6.73 6.37 -1.49
C ILE A 168 -5.66 7.31 -2.04
N LEU A 169 -4.40 7.03 -1.71
CA LEU A 169 -3.29 7.95 -1.90
C LEU A 169 -2.31 7.38 -2.91
N PHE A 170 -2.50 7.67 -4.19
CA PHE A 170 -1.65 7.13 -5.23
C PHE A 170 -0.20 7.56 -5.04
N ALA A 171 0.70 6.60 -4.87
CA ALA A 171 2.12 6.90 -4.77
C ALA A 171 2.62 7.43 -6.11
N THR A 172 3.36 8.52 -6.09
CA THR A 172 3.92 9.14 -7.29
C THR A 172 5.24 9.85 -6.98
N SER A 173 5.85 10.45 -7.98
CA SER A 173 7.00 11.35 -7.89
C SER A 173 7.01 12.35 -9.05
N GLY A 174 7.84 13.38 -8.95
CA GLY A 174 8.02 14.39 -10.01
C GLY A 174 6.79 15.28 -10.19
N VAL A 175 6.20 15.75 -9.09
CA VAL A 175 5.02 16.62 -9.05
C VAL A 175 5.24 17.88 -9.89
N SER A 176 6.39 18.53 -9.75
CA SER A 176 6.77 19.72 -10.55
C SER A 176 6.89 19.43 -12.05
N PHE A 177 6.93 18.15 -12.45
CA PHE A 177 6.99 17.68 -13.85
C PHE A 177 5.68 17.06 -14.33
N GLY A 178 4.58 17.21 -13.58
CA GLY A 178 3.26 16.71 -13.94
C GLY A 178 2.92 15.32 -13.39
N GLY A 179 3.78 14.71 -12.56
CA GLY A 179 3.61 13.34 -12.06
C GLY A 179 2.33 13.08 -11.24
N ALA A 180 1.61 14.13 -10.85
CA ALA A 180 0.34 14.03 -10.12
C ALA A 180 -0.84 14.70 -10.85
N GLU A 181 -0.64 15.30 -12.04
CA GLU A 181 -1.69 16.09 -12.73
C GLU A 181 -2.92 15.22 -13.05
N ASP A 182 -2.70 14.04 -13.64
CA ASP A 182 -3.79 13.17 -14.08
C ASP A 182 -4.60 12.57 -12.93
N ILE A 183 -4.07 12.55 -11.69
CA ILE A 183 -4.82 12.05 -10.52
C ILE A 183 -6.08 12.91 -10.31
N VAL A 184 -5.95 14.23 -10.46
CA VAL A 184 -7.07 15.17 -10.31
C VAL A 184 -8.13 14.85 -11.35
N GLU A 185 -7.74 14.73 -12.61
CA GLU A 185 -8.66 14.48 -13.71
C GLU A 185 -9.39 13.15 -13.56
N GLN A 186 -8.67 12.09 -13.19
CA GLN A 186 -9.25 10.75 -13.14
C GLN A 186 -10.12 10.48 -11.91
N TYR A 187 -9.87 11.15 -10.76
CA TYR A 187 -10.51 10.77 -9.49
C TYR A 187 -11.38 11.83 -8.83
N THR A 188 -11.39 13.09 -9.30
CA THR A 188 -12.20 14.15 -8.66
C THR A 188 -13.69 13.80 -8.64
N SER A 189 -14.21 13.17 -9.70
CA SER A 189 -15.62 12.76 -9.81
C SER A 189 -16.01 11.60 -8.88
N TYR A 190 -15.02 10.87 -8.35
CA TYR A 190 -15.20 9.75 -7.42
C TYR A 190 -15.09 10.17 -5.95
N ASN A 191 -14.71 11.42 -5.67
CA ASN A 191 -14.59 11.90 -4.31
C ASN A 191 -15.97 12.06 -3.65
N SER A 192 -16.03 11.71 -2.37
CA SER A 192 -17.18 11.95 -1.50
C SER A 192 -16.73 12.57 -0.18
N SER A 193 -17.66 12.81 0.73
CA SER A 193 -17.34 13.35 2.06
C SER A 193 -16.48 12.38 2.90
N THR A 194 -16.65 11.07 2.73
CA THR A 194 -15.98 10.02 3.52
C THR A 194 -14.96 9.20 2.74
N VAL A 195 -14.84 9.36 1.43
CA VAL A 195 -13.82 8.69 0.61
C VAL A 195 -13.18 9.71 -0.32
N LYS A 196 -11.85 9.85 -0.25
CA LYS A 196 -11.11 10.83 -1.05
C LYS A 196 -9.88 10.21 -1.70
N ALA A 197 -9.66 10.53 -2.97
CA ALA A 197 -8.40 10.29 -3.66
C ALA A 197 -7.41 11.43 -3.40
N GLY A 198 -6.14 11.08 -3.31
CA GLY A 198 -5.02 11.98 -3.13
C GLY A 198 -3.73 11.31 -3.58
N PHE A 199 -2.59 11.74 -3.05
CA PHE A 199 -1.30 11.15 -3.43
C PHE A 199 -0.36 10.96 -2.24
N ARG A 200 0.59 10.04 -2.39
CA ARG A 200 1.73 9.85 -1.48
C ARG A 200 3.00 10.26 -2.21
N ILE A 201 3.86 11.03 -1.54
CA ILE A 201 5.14 11.51 -2.10
C ILE A 201 6.30 11.17 -1.16
N PRO A 202 7.47 10.73 -1.66
CA PRO A 202 8.68 10.68 -0.86
C PRO A 202 9.37 12.05 -0.77
N ILE A 203 9.73 12.47 0.44
CA ILE A 203 10.61 13.61 0.71
C ILE A 203 11.87 13.08 1.39
N LEU A 204 12.99 13.19 0.68
CA LEU A 204 14.25 12.53 1.05
C LEU A 204 15.09 13.45 1.94
N TYR A 205 14.72 13.62 3.21
CA TYR A 205 15.21 14.71 4.07
C TYR A 205 16.71 14.66 4.42
N LEU A 206 17.38 13.54 4.15
CA LEU A 206 18.85 13.41 4.23
C LEU A 206 19.54 13.70 2.88
N ARG A 207 18.83 13.52 1.76
CA ARG A 207 19.36 13.73 0.42
C ARG A 207 19.14 15.15 -0.11
N THR A 208 17.98 15.73 0.14
CA THR A 208 17.60 17.08 -0.33
C THR A 208 18.05 18.13 0.68
N THR A 209 19.36 18.40 0.70
CA THR A 209 19.97 19.36 1.63
C THR A 209 20.56 20.56 0.90
N ARG A 210 20.89 21.62 1.64
CA ARG A 210 21.65 22.78 1.14
C ARG A 210 23.14 22.48 0.92
N GLY A 211 23.55 21.25 1.21
CA GLY A 211 24.88 20.74 0.98
C GLY A 211 25.92 21.09 2.03
N ARG A 212 27.16 20.66 1.79
CA ARG A 212 28.27 20.69 2.75
C ARG A 212 28.58 22.06 3.35
N LEU A 213 28.51 23.13 2.55
CA LEU A 213 28.80 24.50 3.02
C LEU A 213 27.77 25.02 4.03
N HIS A 214 26.61 24.37 4.08
CA HIS A 214 25.49 24.68 4.97
C HIS A 214 25.24 23.55 5.99
N ASP A 215 26.28 22.76 6.30
CA ASP A 215 26.20 21.61 7.20
C ASP A 215 25.03 20.66 6.84
N TRP A 216 24.76 20.47 5.55
CA TRP A 216 23.71 19.59 5.03
C TRP A 216 22.33 19.82 5.67
N GLU A 217 22.01 21.06 6.00
CA GLU A 217 20.67 21.43 6.46
C GLU A 217 19.62 21.03 5.40
N PHE A 218 18.51 20.43 5.84
CA PHE A 218 17.41 20.09 4.93
C PHE A 218 16.93 21.32 4.14
N ASP A 219 16.76 21.14 2.83
CA ASP A 219 16.31 22.18 1.92
C ASP A 219 14.88 21.90 1.45
N PRO A 220 13.86 22.63 1.97
CA PRO A 220 12.48 22.44 1.52
C PRO A 220 12.26 22.91 0.06
N ASP A 221 13.17 23.74 -0.46
CA ASP A 221 13.14 24.30 -1.82
C ASP A 221 14.18 23.64 -2.74
N PHE A 222 14.62 22.41 -2.42
CA PHE A 222 15.64 21.69 -3.18
C PHE A 222 15.34 21.70 -4.68
N ASN A 223 16.34 22.02 -5.51
CA ASN A 223 16.15 22.09 -6.96
C ASN A 223 16.16 20.68 -7.60
N PRO A 224 15.02 20.15 -8.09
CA PRO A 224 14.95 18.80 -8.67
C PRO A 224 15.65 18.70 -10.04
N SER A 225 16.14 19.82 -10.59
CA SER A 225 16.97 19.84 -11.80
C SER A 225 18.41 19.41 -11.53
N ILE A 226 18.83 19.29 -10.26
CA ILE A 226 20.17 18.82 -9.92
C ILE A 226 20.29 17.34 -10.29
N GLN A 227 21.32 17.02 -11.08
CA GLN A 227 21.55 15.70 -11.65
C GLN A 227 22.95 15.18 -11.31
N CYS A 228 23.04 13.86 -11.32
CA CYS A 228 24.26 13.09 -11.27
C CYS A 228 24.36 12.22 -12.52
N GLY A 229 25.27 12.60 -13.42
CA GLY A 229 25.22 12.10 -14.81
C GLY A 229 23.87 12.47 -15.44
N ASN A 230 23.11 11.47 -15.88
CA ASN A 230 21.78 11.66 -16.48
C ASN A 230 20.61 11.40 -15.50
N ARG A 231 20.88 11.16 -14.21
CA ARG A 231 19.86 10.84 -13.20
C ARG A 231 19.62 12.03 -12.29
N ARG A 232 18.36 12.32 -11.95
CA ARG A 232 18.02 13.31 -10.91
C ARG A 232 18.45 12.76 -9.54
N ILE A 233 18.94 13.65 -8.67
CA ILE A 233 19.26 13.29 -7.29
C ILE A 233 17.96 13.05 -6.49
N ALA A 234 16.97 13.92 -6.68
CA ALA A 234 15.62 13.78 -6.16
C ALA A 234 14.62 14.30 -7.20
N ASP A 235 13.41 13.73 -7.20
CA ASP A 235 12.36 14.11 -8.16
C ASP A 235 11.53 15.31 -7.70
N ASP A 236 11.51 15.59 -6.39
CA ASP A 236 10.57 16.53 -5.76
C ASP A 236 11.25 17.39 -4.68
N SER A 237 10.67 18.57 -4.44
CA SER A 237 10.95 19.44 -3.30
C SER A 237 9.72 19.53 -2.41
N LEU A 238 9.90 19.77 -1.11
CA LEU A 238 8.79 19.81 -0.16
C LEU A 238 7.82 20.95 -0.47
N ASN A 239 8.35 22.15 -0.73
CA ASN A 239 7.53 23.33 -0.97
C ASN A 239 6.78 23.28 -2.30
N ASP A 240 7.36 22.67 -3.35
CA ASP A 240 6.64 22.43 -4.61
C ASP A 240 5.44 21.52 -4.41
N VAL A 241 5.61 20.44 -3.64
CA VAL A 241 4.52 19.52 -3.34
C VAL A 241 3.43 20.21 -2.53
N ILE A 242 3.78 20.96 -1.48
CA ILE A 242 2.82 21.70 -0.66
C ILE A 242 2.01 22.66 -1.53
N ARG A 243 2.69 23.41 -2.41
CA ARG A 243 2.04 24.33 -3.35
C ARG A 243 1.09 23.58 -4.28
N PHE A 244 1.54 22.50 -4.91
CA PHE A 244 0.69 21.71 -5.81
C PHE A 244 -0.54 21.14 -5.10
N ALA A 245 -0.36 20.53 -3.92
CA ALA A 245 -1.45 19.99 -3.11
C ALA A 245 -2.48 21.08 -2.75
N THR A 246 -2.01 22.28 -2.40
CA THR A 246 -2.86 23.43 -2.08
C THR A 246 -3.63 23.93 -3.30
N GLU A 247 -2.93 24.15 -4.43
CA GLU A 247 -3.52 24.65 -5.68
C GLU A 247 -4.55 23.67 -6.26
N LYS A 248 -4.28 22.36 -6.17
CA LYS A 248 -5.16 21.30 -6.69
C LYS A 248 -6.15 20.76 -5.66
N ARG A 249 -6.09 21.23 -4.41
CA ARG A 249 -6.91 20.75 -3.28
C ARG A 249 -6.84 19.23 -3.11
N LEU A 250 -5.65 18.65 -3.29
CA LEU A 250 -5.43 17.21 -3.19
C LEU A 250 -4.90 16.82 -1.80
N PRO A 251 -5.53 15.85 -1.12
CA PRO A 251 -4.96 15.26 0.09
C PRO A 251 -3.61 14.60 -0.19
N VAL A 252 -2.67 14.75 0.74
CA VAL A 252 -1.29 14.27 0.61
C VAL A 252 -0.82 13.56 1.88
N LEU A 253 -0.15 12.42 1.67
CA LEU A 253 0.68 11.73 2.66
C LEU A 253 2.15 11.94 2.29
N PHE A 254 2.93 12.47 3.22
CA PHE A 254 4.37 12.69 3.03
C PHE A 254 5.16 11.52 3.60
N THR A 255 5.90 10.80 2.76
CA THR A 255 6.89 9.83 3.25
C THR A 255 8.19 10.58 3.55
N LEU A 256 8.46 10.86 4.83
CA LEU A 256 9.76 11.42 5.24
C LEU A 256 10.76 10.28 5.33
N ASN A 257 11.64 10.21 4.34
CA ASN A 257 12.58 9.09 4.18
C ASN A 257 14.02 9.56 4.39
N GLY A 258 14.67 9.02 5.42
CA GLY A 258 16.11 9.05 5.65
C GLY A 258 16.65 7.65 5.89
N GLY A 259 15.92 6.62 5.46
CA GLY A 259 16.30 5.22 5.54
C GLY A 259 17.14 4.79 4.34
N ILE A 260 17.28 3.46 4.18
CA ILE A 260 18.11 2.86 3.13
C ILE A 260 17.65 3.21 1.70
N TRP A 261 16.36 3.50 1.52
CA TRP A 261 15.79 3.93 0.25
C TRP A 261 16.01 5.42 -0.06
N ALA A 262 16.50 6.20 0.92
CA ALA A 262 16.84 7.61 0.75
C ALA A 262 18.26 7.82 0.24
N ASP A 263 19.01 6.76 -0.02
CA ASP A 263 20.40 6.86 -0.48
C ASP A 263 20.53 7.14 -1.98
N ALA A 264 21.33 8.15 -2.34
CA ALA A 264 21.40 8.67 -3.70
C ALA A 264 21.81 7.59 -4.71
N ALA A 265 21.40 7.80 -5.96
CA ALA A 265 21.72 6.85 -7.02
C ALA A 265 23.22 6.84 -7.41
N CYS A 266 24.01 7.70 -6.78
CA CYS A 266 25.43 7.89 -6.99
C CYS A 266 26.01 8.66 -5.79
N ASP A 267 27.33 8.55 -5.60
CA ASP A 267 28.09 9.29 -4.58
C ASP A 267 28.09 10.81 -4.87
N VAL A 268 27.20 11.55 -4.21
CA VAL A 268 27.01 13.01 -4.26
C VAL A 268 27.03 13.63 -2.85
N PRO A 269 28.13 13.48 -2.09
CA PRO A 269 28.24 13.90 -0.70
C PRO A 269 28.21 15.42 -0.52
N ASP A 270 28.26 16.18 -1.62
CA ASP A 270 28.04 17.62 -1.61
C ASP A 270 26.60 17.98 -1.26
N TRP A 271 25.63 17.08 -1.49
CA TRP A 271 24.20 17.28 -1.26
C TRP A 271 23.58 16.19 -0.37
N ASP A 272 23.96 14.93 -0.55
CA ASP A 272 23.45 13.82 0.25
C ASP A 272 24.30 13.62 1.51
N ILE A 273 23.71 13.81 2.69
CA ILE A 273 24.41 13.56 3.95
C ILE A 273 24.57 12.07 4.24
N ASN A 274 23.77 11.18 3.62
CA ASN A 274 23.96 9.73 3.76
C ASN A 274 25.33 9.33 3.23
N ASP A 275 25.67 9.66 1.98
CA ASP A 275 26.99 9.42 1.38
C ASP A 275 28.14 9.88 2.29
N GLN A 276 27.99 11.07 2.87
CA GLN A 276 29.02 11.63 3.76
C GLN A 276 29.12 10.88 5.10
N LEU A 277 27.98 10.49 5.70
CA LEU A 277 27.95 9.70 6.93
C LEU A 277 28.53 8.31 6.72
N GLU A 278 28.26 7.72 5.57
CA GLU A 278 28.66 6.37 5.20
C GLU A 278 30.17 6.23 4.97
N LYS A 279 30.89 7.32 4.70
CA LYS A 279 32.38 7.30 4.65
C LYS A 279 33.02 6.84 5.95
N ASN A 280 32.34 6.98 7.09
CA ASN A 280 32.80 6.43 8.36
C ASN A 280 32.18 5.04 8.57
N PRO A 281 32.96 3.93 8.52
CA PRO A 281 32.42 2.59 8.73
C PRO A 281 31.71 2.40 10.08
N LEU A 282 32.02 3.20 11.11
CA LEU A 282 31.33 3.13 12.40
C LEU A 282 29.90 3.69 12.36
N ASN A 283 29.53 4.42 11.32
CA ASN A 283 28.16 4.88 11.08
C ASN A 283 27.34 3.86 10.27
N CYS A 284 27.97 2.81 9.72
CA CYS A 284 27.32 1.80 8.90
C CYS A 284 27.03 0.50 9.66
N GLN A 285 26.15 -0.33 9.12
CA GLN A 285 25.91 -1.68 9.60
C GLN A 285 27.02 -2.64 9.18
N TRP A 286 27.40 -3.56 10.07
CA TRP A 286 28.43 -4.57 9.83
C TRP A 286 27.79 -5.96 9.80
N ASN A 287 28.27 -6.84 8.93
CA ASN A 287 27.86 -8.23 8.94
C ASN A 287 28.56 -9.05 10.04
N GLU A 288 28.15 -10.30 10.21
CA GLU A 288 28.67 -11.26 11.20
C GLU A 288 30.16 -11.60 11.03
N HIS A 289 30.79 -11.15 9.94
CA HIS A 289 32.21 -11.27 9.66
C HIS A 289 33.00 -9.97 9.95
N ASP A 290 32.39 -9.02 10.65
CA ASP A 290 32.95 -7.71 10.98
C ASP A 290 33.31 -6.89 9.72
N ARG A 291 32.44 -6.90 8.70
CA ARG A 291 32.63 -6.15 7.46
C ARG A 291 31.42 -5.26 7.16
N VAL A 292 31.70 -4.04 6.72
CA VAL A 292 30.72 -3.17 6.05
C VAL A 292 30.70 -3.52 4.57
N MET A 293 29.52 -3.72 3.99
CA MET A 293 29.41 -3.97 2.56
C MET A 293 29.59 -2.67 1.75
N PRO A 294 30.12 -2.77 0.52
CA PRO A 294 30.12 -1.64 -0.39
C PRO A 294 28.72 -1.43 -0.99
N ASP A 295 28.45 -0.20 -1.39
CA ASP A 295 27.19 0.31 -1.96
C ASP A 295 26.65 -0.54 -3.11
N HIS A 296 27.55 -0.93 -4.00
CA HIS A 296 27.24 -1.62 -5.24
C HIS A 296 27.09 -3.15 -5.10
N TYR A 297 27.08 -3.68 -3.87
CA TYR A 297 27.09 -5.12 -3.65
C TYR A 297 25.81 -5.84 -4.12
N SER A 298 24.64 -5.19 -4.10
CA SER A 298 23.34 -5.79 -4.46
C SER A 298 22.64 -5.15 -5.68
N LYS A 299 23.38 -4.64 -6.67
CA LYS A 299 22.82 -4.01 -7.89
C LYS A 299 21.92 -4.90 -8.77
N THR A 300 21.72 -6.17 -8.41
CA THR A 300 20.94 -7.15 -9.21
C THR A 300 19.63 -7.59 -8.54
N LEU A 301 19.14 -6.89 -7.52
CA LEU A 301 17.90 -7.27 -6.84
C LEU A 301 16.64 -6.87 -7.67
N PRO A 302 15.58 -7.70 -7.69
CA PRO A 302 14.30 -7.28 -8.26
C PRO A 302 13.72 -6.08 -7.50
N GLY A 303 13.33 -5.02 -8.22
CA GLY A 303 12.74 -3.81 -7.62
C GLY A 303 13.76 -2.76 -7.18
N SER A 304 15.05 -3.09 -7.10
CA SER A 304 16.09 -2.05 -7.18
C SER A 304 16.18 -1.61 -8.63
N LEU A 305 15.92 -0.33 -8.90
CA LEU A 305 16.54 0.30 -10.08
C LEU A 305 18.06 0.06 -9.99
N ASP A 306 18.82 0.34 -11.05
CA ASP A 306 20.30 0.36 -11.01
C ASP A 306 20.90 1.24 -9.87
N SER A 307 20.08 1.89 -9.06
CA SER A 307 20.42 2.40 -7.74
C SER A 307 19.18 2.49 -6.85
N PRO A 308 19.12 1.69 -5.79
CA PRO A 308 19.56 2.15 -4.47
C PRO A 308 20.72 1.30 -3.94
N GLU A 309 21.63 1.92 -3.20
CA GLU A 309 22.85 1.33 -2.64
C GLU A 309 22.57 0.45 -1.41
N LEU A 310 21.53 -0.40 -1.50
CA LEU A 310 20.86 -1.18 -0.45
C LEU A 310 21.77 -2.07 0.41
N SER A 311 23.05 -2.20 0.08
CA SER A 311 23.99 -3.04 0.81
C SER A 311 24.76 -2.28 1.88
N ARG A 312 25.05 -0.99 1.63
CA ARG A 312 25.58 -0.10 2.66
C ARG A 312 24.39 0.63 3.26
N GLY A 313 24.39 0.72 4.58
CA GLY A 313 23.28 1.33 5.28
C GLY A 313 23.72 1.76 6.65
N LEU A 314 23.17 2.89 7.09
CA LEU A 314 23.46 3.44 8.40
C LEU A 314 22.98 2.51 9.51
N THR A 315 23.77 2.43 10.59
CA THR A 315 23.44 1.63 11.77
C THR A 315 22.33 2.27 12.60
N LEU A 316 21.51 1.42 13.23
CA LEU A 316 20.41 1.82 14.12
C LEU A 316 20.86 2.02 15.58
N ASN A 317 22.13 1.75 15.91
CA ASN A 317 22.58 1.82 17.30
C ASN A 317 22.66 3.27 17.82
N VAL A 318 22.36 3.44 19.10
CA VAL A 318 22.24 4.79 19.70
C VAL A 318 23.56 5.56 19.83
N TYR A 319 24.70 4.89 19.64
CA TYR A 319 26.03 5.50 19.69
C TYR A 319 26.48 6.06 18.35
N ALA A 320 25.73 5.86 17.26
CA ALA A 320 25.92 6.59 16.01
C ALA A 320 25.43 8.03 16.13
N ALA A 321 26.08 8.81 17.01
CA ALA A 321 25.65 10.14 17.42
C ALA A 321 25.53 11.13 16.25
N GLU A 322 26.42 11.04 15.26
CA GLU A 322 26.36 11.88 14.05
C GLU A 322 25.13 11.55 13.20
N VAL A 323 24.89 10.26 12.95
CA VAL A 323 23.71 9.78 12.19
C VAL A 323 22.43 10.27 12.86
N ARG A 324 22.30 10.04 14.17
CA ARG A 324 21.13 10.47 14.95
C ARG A 324 20.97 11.99 14.96
N ARG A 325 22.07 12.75 15.07
CA ARG A 325 22.04 14.22 15.02
C ARG A 325 21.46 14.72 13.70
N TYR A 326 21.99 14.26 12.57
CA TYR A 326 21.53 14.69 11.24
C TYR A 326 20.09 14.22 10.97
N LYS A 327 19.75 12.97 11.30
CA LYS A 327 18.39 12.46 11.20
C LYS A 327 17.41 13.31 11.99
N LYS A 328 17.63 13.49 13.29
CA LYS A 328 16.76 14.29 14.14
C LYS A 328 16.61 15.72 13.61
N ARG A 329 17.72 16.40 13.33
CA ARG A 329 17.71 17.79 12.90
C ARG A 329 16.92 17.98 11.60
N ASN A 330 17.22 17.19 10.57
CA ASN A 330 16.61 17.35 9.26
C ASN A 330 15.16 16.86 9.23
N LEU A 331 14.84 15.76 9.94
CA LEU A 331 13.46 15.32 10.13
C LEU A 331 12.63 16.41 10.82
N GLN A 332 13.16 17.04 11.86
CA GLN A 332 12.47 18.13 12.55
C GLN A 332 12.32 19.39 11.70
N ALA A 333 13.30 19.67 10.82
CA ALA A 333 13.19 20.77 9.86
C ALA A 333 12.02 20.54 8.88
N ALA A 334 11.95 19.35 8.27
CA ALA A 334 10.83 18.96 7.41
C ALA A 334 9.49 18.96 8.18
N GLY A 335 9.48 18.42 9.40
CA GLY A 335 8.29 18.36 10.27
C GLY A 335 7.72 19.72 10.66
N ARG A 336 8.56 20.76 10.81
CA ARG A 336 8.09 22.14 11.06
C ARG A 336 7.39 22.74 9.84
N ALA A 337 7.97 22.58 8.65
CA ALA A 337 7.33 23.05 7.41
C ALA A 337 5.99 22.34 7.16
N LEU A 338 5.93 21.03 7.44
CA LEU A 338 4.68 20.27 7.35
C LEU A 338 3.64 20.65 8.40
N LEU A 339 4.06 21.07 9.59
CA LEU A 339 3.14 21.57 10.61
C LEU A 339 2.47 22.87 10.17
N ASP A 340 3.21 23.76 9.50
CA ASP A 340 2.63 24.99 8.95
C ASP A 340 1.62 24.66 7.85
N PHE A 341 1.95 23.73 6.94
CA PHE A 341 0.98 23.23 5.95
C PHE A 341 -0.26 22.62 6.60
N PHE A 342 -0.10 21.79 7.64
CA PHE A 342 -1.21 21.19 8.37
C PHE A 342 -2.12 22.24 9.03
N ARG A 343 -1.54 23.29 9.62
CA ARG A 343 -2.32 24.38 10.24
C ARG A 343 -3.14 25.15 9.21
N ASP A 344 -2.56 25.41 8.05
CA ASP A 344 -3.21 26.18 6.99
C ASP A 344 -4.21 25.33 6.18
N ASN A 345 -3.96 24.02 6.06
CA ASN A 345 -4.72 23.09 5.22
C ASN A 345 -4.98 21.74 5.91
N PRO A 346 -5.70 21.71 7.04
CA PRO A 346 -5.87 20.49 7.84
C PRO A 346 -6.56 19.34 7.09
N ASP A 347 -7.42 19.65 6.12
CA ASP A 347 -8.12 18.64 5.31
C ASP A 347 -7.26 18.03 4.20
N LEU A 348 -6.14 18.67 3.84
CA LEU A 348 -5.21 18.20 2.80
C LEU A 348 -4.04 17.40 3.39
N PHE A 349 -3.70 17.61 4.65
CA PHE A 349 -2.63 16.87 5.31
C PHE A 349 -3.14 15.55 5.90
N VAL A 350 -2.95 14.45 5.17
CA VAL A 350 -3.37 13.13 5.66
C VAL A 350 -2.44 12.64 6.77
N GLY A 351 -1.13 12.89 6.61
CA GLY A 351 -0.12 12.61 7.63
C GLY A 351 1.29 12.49 7.06
N VAL A 352 2.16 11.88 7.87
CA VAL A 352 3.54 11.53 7.55
C VAL A 352 3.76 10.05 7.76
N SER A 353 4.38 9.38 6.79
CA SER A 353 4.94 8.05 6.98
C SER A 353 6.48 8.11 7.09
N LEU A 354 7.03 7.43 8.08
CA LEU A 354 8.45 7.47 8.44
C LEU A 354 9.22 6.32 7.79
N ASP A 355 10.48 6.57 7.41
CA ASP A 355 11.51 5.62 6.93
C ASP A 355 10.92 4.26 6.48
N PRO A 356 10.67 4.04 5.18
CA PRO A 356 10.14 2.76 4.70
C PRO A 356 11.15 1.63 4.88
N ASP A 357 10.63 0.43 5.17
CA ASP A 357 11.38 -0.83 5.20
C ASP A 357 12.61 -0.77 6.12
N VAL A 358 12.39 -0.37 7.38
CA VAL A 358 13.43 -0.39 8.41
C VAL A 358 13.80 -1.82 8.77
N TYR A 359 15.06 -2.18 8.55
CA TYR A 359 15.65 -3.46 8.94
C TYR A 359 17.13 -3.29 9.32
N ASN A 360 17.62 -4.25 10.10
CA ASN A 360 19.03 -4.61 10.08
C ASN A 360 19.28 -5.41 8.78
N ASN A 361 20.13 -4.89 7.89
CA ASN A 361 20.16 -5.15 6.46
C ASN A 361 19.92 -6.64 6.06
N PRO A 362 18.73 -6.97 5.53
CA PRO A 362 18.40 -8.33 5.08
C PRO A 362 18.62 -8.53 3.56
N PHE A 363 19.05 -7.49 2.83
CA PHE A 363 19.02 -7.46 1.36
C PHE A 363 20.21 -8.18 0.69
N VAL A 364 21.14 -8.70 1.47
CA VAL A 364 22.28 -9.48 0.96
C VAL A 364 21.90 -10.96 0.90
N ALA A 365 21.55 -11.42 -0.30
CA ALA A 365 21.10 -12.79 -0.54
C ALA A 365 22.11 -13.85 -0.03
N ASP A 366 21.58 -14.85 0.69
CA ASP A 366 22.26 -16.05 1.18
C ASP A 366 23.50 -15.85 2.07
N ARG A 367 23.30 -15.46 3.35
CA ARG A 367 23.98 -15.97 4.59
C ARG A 367 24.45 -14.91 5.60
N GLN A 368 24.28 -13.62 5.34
CA GLN A 368 24.80 -12.59 6.24
C GLN A 368 23.75 -12.13 7.26
N TRP A 369 24.21 -11.77 8.45
CA TRP A 369 23.41 -11.26 9.55
C TRP A 369 23.97 -9.91 9.97
N TYR A 370 23.08 -9.01 10.36
CA TYR A 370 23.40 -7.65 10.78
C TYR A 370 22.66 -7.32 12.08
N ASP A 371 23.09 -6.40 12.93
CA ASP A 371 24.23 -5.50 12.77
C ASP A 371 25.30 -5.80 13.83
N TYR A 372 26.52 -6.08 13.39
CA TYR A 372 27.68 -6.39 14.23
C TYR A 372 28.64 -5.22 14.40
N ASN A 373 28.19 -3.99 14.11
CA ASN A 373 28.95 -2.79 14.37
C ASN A 373 29.45 -2.81 15.84
N PRO A 374 30.72 -2.42 16.12
CA PRO A 374 31.26 -2.45 17.47
C PRO A 374 30.40 -1.73 18.52
N HIS A 375 29.72 -0.65 18.13
CA HIS A 375 28.79 0.09 18.97
C HIS A 375 27.45 -0.62 19.17
N THR A 376 26.95 -1.33 18.16
CA THR A 376 25.78 -2.21 18.29
C THR A 376 26.06 -3.34 19.27
N ILE A 377 27.25 -3.96 19.20
CA ILE A 377 27.69 -4.99 20.16
C ILE A 377 27.83 -4.41 21.58
N ARG A 378 28.32 -3.17 21.72
CA ARG A 378 28.33 -2.45 23.01
C ARG A 378 26.90 -2.31 23.55
N GLN A 379 25.98 -1.79 22.73
CA GLN A 379 24.58 -1.59 23.14
C GLN A 379 23.90 -2.91 23.50
N PHE A 380 24.19 -4.01 22.80
CA PHE A 380 23.67 -5.34 23.13
C PHE A 380 24.10 -5.78 24.54
N ARG A 381 25.38 -5.63 24.88
CA ARG A 381 25.91 -5.96 26.22
C ARG A 381 25.24 -5.12 27.31
N GLU A 382 25.02 -3.85 27.03
CA GLU A 382 24.35 -2.91 27.94
C GLU A 382 22.86 -3.23 28.09
N TRP A 383 22.18 -3.63 27.02
CA TRP A 383 20.79 -4.08 27.04
C TRP A 383 20.61 -5.35 27.87
N LEU A 384 21.46 -6.36 27.65
CA LEU A 384 21.43 -7.62 28.40
C LEU A 384 21.51 -7.40 29.90
N ARG A 385 22.37 -6.47 30.35
CA ARG A 385 22.58 -6.15 31.78
C ARG A 385 21.78 -4.94 32.27
N SER A 386 20.98 -4.32 31.39
CA SER A 386 20.17 -3.13 31.70
C SER A 386 20.97 -1.98 32.33
N SER A 387 22.04 -1.57 31.64
CA SER A 387 22.96 -0.51 32.06
C SER A 387 23.18 0.54 30.97
N GLY A 388 23.93 1.61 31.26
CA GLY A 388 24.26 2.62 30.24
C GLY A 388 22.99 3.40 29.88
N PRO A 389 22.65 3.56 28.58
CA PRO A 389 21.39 4.19 28.21
C PRO A 389 20.16 3.58 28.91
N TYR A 390 20.15 2.25 29.15
CA TYR A 390 19.05 1.55 29.81
C TYR A 390 19.00 1.71 31.34
N ASP A 391 20.04 2.29 31.96
CA ASP A 391 20.03 2.72 33.36
C ASP A 391 19.95 4.24 33.56
N GLY A 392 19.58 4.97 32.50
CA GLY A 392 19.41 6.42 32.52
C GLY A 392 20.74 7.18 32.41
N LYS A 393 21.86 6.48 32.18
CA LYS A 393 23.15 7.13 31.92
C LYS A 393 23.22 7.55 30.46
N THR A 394 22.87 8.81 30.24
CA THR A 394 23.05 9.49 28.95
C THR A 394 24.42 10.16 28.90
N ALA A 395 25.16 9.97 27.81
CA ALA A 395 26.46 10.58 27.57
C ALA A 395 26.64 10.77 26.06
N ASP A 396 27.33 11.84 25.65
CA ASP A 396 27.68 12.09 24.24
C ASP A 396 26.47 12.02 23.26
N GLY A 397 25.29 12.46 23.74
CA GLY A 397 24.06 12.50 22.94
C GLY A 397 23.25 11.20 22.88
N THR A 398 23.60 10.16 23.66
CA THR A 398 22.75 8.96 23.77
C THR A 398 21.40 9.27 24.45
N PRO A 399 20.30 8.63 24.01
CA PRO A 399 18.99 8.81 24.62
C PRO A 399 18.90 8.07 25.95
N ASP A 400 17.93 8.46 26.78
CA ASP A 400 17.52 7.67 27.94
C ASP A 400 16.64 6.50 27.46
N LEU A 401 17.11 5.26 27.68
CA LEU A 401 16.42 4.03 27.27
C LEU A 401 15.85 3.26 28.46
N THR A 402 15.61 3.91 29.60
CA THR A 402 15.05 3.26 30.80
C THR A 402 13.71 2.55 30.54
N ASN A 403 12.88 3.06 29.64
CA ASN A 403 11.62 2.43 29.23
C ASN A 403 11.82 1.15 28.40
N TYR A 404 12.96 1.00 27.72
CA TYR A 404 13.32 -0.18 26.92
C TYR A 404 14.18 -1.18 27.69
N ARG A 405 14.27 -1.01 29.01
CA ARG A 405 15.05 -1.89 29.85
C ARG A 405 14.59 -3.33 29.70
N LYS A 406 15.55 -4.25 29.55
CA LYS A 406 15.26 -5.69 29.58
C LYS A 406 14.59 -6.04 30.91
N LYS A 407 13.36 -6.56 30.84
CA LYS A 407 12.53 -6.92 32.02
C LYS A 407 13.28 -7.80 33.03
N ARG A 408 14.10 -8.73 32.53
CA ARG A 408 15.01 -9.55 33.32
C ARG A 408 16.45 -9.35 32.82
N PRO A 409 17.22 -8.45 33.45
CA PRO A 409 18.64 -8.32 33.16
C PRO A 409 19.37 -9.63 33.46
N LEU A 410 20.42 -9.93 32.70
CA LEU A 410 21.21 -11.15 32.83
C LEU A 410 22.56 -10.86 33.49
N SER A 411 23.02 -11.78 34.33
CA SER A 411 24.39 -11.82 34.84
C SER A 411 25.35 -12.41 33.80
N LEU A 412 26.66 -12.17 33.95
CA LEU A 412 27.67 -12.77 33.07
C LEU A 412 27.65 -14.31 33.13
N LEU A 413 27.31 -14.88 34.29
CA LEU A 413 27.16 -16.33 34.45
C LEU A 413 26.00 -16.86 33.60
N GLU A 414 24.82 -16.24 33.66
CA GLU A 414 23.67 -16.62 32.85
C GLU A 414 23.96 -16.46 31.35
N VAL A 415 24.62 -15.37 30.95
CA VAL A 415 25.05 -15.17 29.55
C VAL A 415 25.99 -16.27 29.08
N ASN A 416 26.98 -16.65 29.90
CA ASN A 416 27.89 -17.76 29.59
C ASN A 416 27.15 -19.09 29.45
N GLN A 417 26.17 -19.36 30.32
CA GLN A 417 25.34 -20.56 30.25
C GLN A 417 24.50 -20.61 28.96
N LEU A 418 23.83 -19.51 28.60
CA LEU A 418 23.03 -19.42 27.38
C LEU A 418 23.88 -19.57 26.12
N ALA A 419 25.04 -18.90 26.07
CA ALA A 419 25.93 -18.90 24.91
C ALA A 419 26.81 -20.16 24.79
N GLY A 420 26.90 -20.97 25.84
CA GLY A 420 27.88 -22.06 25.92
C GLY A 420 29.33 -21.54 25.87
N LYS A 421 29.60 -20.41 26.52
CA LYS A 421 30.89 -19.71 26.55
C LYS A 421 31.40 -19.53 27.98
N ASN A 422 32.63 -19.04 28.11
CA ASN A 422 33.33 -18.85 29.39
C ASN A 422 34.01 -17.48 29.48
N TRP A 423 33.33 -16.43 29.03
CA TRP A 423 33.80 -15.06 29.12
C TRP A 423 34.05 -14.66 30.58
N LYS A 424 35.16 -13.96 30.81
CA LYS A 424 35.57 -13.47 32.14
C LYS A 424 35.09 -12.06 32.41
N LYS A 425 34.79 -11.30 31.36
CA LYS A 425 34.36 -9.90 31.44
C LYS A 425 33.29 -9.59 30.40
N TRP A 426 32.44 -8.59 30.67
CA TRP A 426 31.35 -8.18 29.79
C TRP A 426 31.81 -7.70 28.40
N ASN A 427 32.99 -7.09 28.31
CA ASN A 427 33.56 -6.64 27.03
C ASN A 427 34.01 -7.79 26.11
N GLU A 428 34.07 -9.03 26.61
CA GLU A 428 34.36 -10.23 25.82
C GLU A 428 33.10 -10.86 25.23
N VAL A 429 31.90 -10.55 25.76
CA VAL A 429 30.62 -11.13 25.32
C VAL A 429 30.37 -10.79 23.85
N GLN A 430 30.10 -11.79 23.02
CA GLN A 430 29.83 -11.62 21.58
C GLN A 430 28.45 -12.17 21.22
N PRO A 431 27.69 -11.51 20.32
CA PRO A 431 26.51 -12.12 19.73
C PRO A 431 26.86 -13.42 18.98
N PRO A 432 25.89 -14.31 18.74
CA PRO A 432 26.10 -15.50 17.93
C PRO A 432 26.49 -15.09 16.50
N ARG A 433 27.45 -15.79 15.90
CA ARG A 433 27.93 -15.52 14.52
C ARG A 433 27.74 -16.70 13.57
N VAL A 434 27.10 -17.78 14.03
CA VAL A 434 26.90 -19.01 13.27
C VAL A 434 25.45 -19.43 13.40
N PHE A 435 24.78 -19.63 12.27
CA PHE A 435 23.34 -19.87 12.21
C PHE A 435 23.05 -21.20 11.49
N PRO A 436 23.42 -22.35 12.08
CA PRO A 436 23.25 -23.65 11.43
C PRO A 436 21.77 -24.03 11.33
N ARG A 437 21.36 -24.65 10.23
CA ARG A 437 19.99 -25.22 10.10
C ARG A 437 19.90 -26.66 10.63
N TYR A 438 21.01 -27.40 10.63
CA TYR A 438 21.11 -28.78 11.08
C TYR A 438 22.50 -29.06 11.70
N PRO A 439 22.62 -30.04 12.61
CA PRO A 439 21.55 -30.83 13.23
C PRO A 439 20.81 -30.06 14.35
N ARG A 440 21.41 -28.99 14.87
CA ARG A 440 20.80 -28.09 15.86
C ARG A 440 20.42 -26.79 15.17
N PRO A 441 19.15 -26.56 14.85
CA PRO A 441 18.73 -25.35 14.14
C PRO A 441 18.89 -24.11 15.03
N TYR A 442 19.44 -23.04 14.47
CA TYR A 442 19.72 -21.78 15.17
C TYR A 442 18.47 -21.15 15.81
N TRP A 443 17.29 -21.33 15.20
CA TRP A 443 16.05 -20.76 15.74
C TRP A 443 15.55 -21.46 17.01
N LYS A 444 16.26 -22.50 17.47
CA LYS A 444 16.06 -23.14 18.78
C LYS A 444 17.18 -22.82 19.78
N ASP A 445 18.19 -22.06 19.37
CA ASP A 445 19.32 -21.69 20.22
C ASP A 445 18.93 -20.51 21.15
N PRO A 446 19.02 -20.68 22.49
CA PRO A 446 18.70 -19.61 23.44
C PRO A 446 19.57 -18.35 23.27
N TRP A 447 20.81 -18.47 22.82
CA TRP A 447 21.67 -17.32 22.61
C TRP A 447 21.31 -16.55 21.34
N VAL A 448 20.91 -17.26 20.28
CA VAL A 448 20.34 -16.63 19.08
C VAL A 448 19.03 -15.93 19.39
N ARG A 449 18.22 -16.48 20.31
CA ARG A 449 17.04 -15.79 20.80
C ARG A 449 17.38 -14.43 21.40
N GLU A 450 18.31 -14.35 22.34
CA GLU A 450 18.68 -13.06 22.94
C GLU A 450 19.16 -12.03 21.92
N TRP A 451 19.92 -12.48 20.91
CA TRP A 451 20.36 -11.61 19.82
C TRP A 451 19.20 -11.10 18.96
N GLU A 452 18.28 -11.98 18.56
CA GLU A 452 17.14 -11.60 17.74
C GLU A 452 16.16 -10.67 18.48
N LEU A 453 15.96 -10.87 19.79
CA LEU A 453 15.18 -9.94 20.62
C LEU A 453 15.79 -8.54 20.60
N PHE A 454 17.11 -8.45 20.71
CA PHE A 454 17.81 -7.17 20.66
C PHE A 454 17.74 -6.52 19.28
N ARG A 455 17.88 -7.29 18.20
CA ARG A 455 17.72 -6.77 16.83
C ARG A 455 16.33 -6.19 16.58
N ARG A 456 15.28 -6.81 17.12
CA ARG A 456 13.92 -6.28 17.09
C ARG A 456 13.75 -5.01 17.89
N HIS A 457 14.39 -4.95 19.05
CA HIS A 457 14.45 -3.74 19.85
C HIS A 457 15.13 -2.57 19.10
N LEU A 458 16.13 -2.81 18.25
CA LEU A 458 16.74 -1.72 17.46
C LEU A 458 15.79 -1.13 16.42
N VAL A 459 14.97 -1.96 15.76
CA VAL A 459 13.96 -1.49 14.79
C VAL A 459 12.84 -0.73 15.50
N ASP A 460 12.37 -1.28 16.61
CA ASP A 460 11.40 -0.65 17.53
C ASP A 460 11.85 0.74 17.96
N LEU A 461 13.05 0.82 18.55
CA LEU A 461 13.63 2.07 19.01
C LEU A 461 13.81 3.08 17.87
N HIS A 462 14.18 2.64 16.67
CA HIS A 462 14.35 3.55 15.53
C HIS A 462 13.03 4.22 15.13
N TYR A 463 11.93 3.45 15.00
CA TYR A 463 10.62 4.06 14.72
C TYR A 463 10.14 4.95 15.87
N ASP A 464 10.36 4.53 17.11
CA ASP A 464 10.00 5.33 18.28
C ASP A 464 10.73 6.67 18.30
N GLU A 465 12.05 6.69 18.09
CA GLU A 465 12.82 7.93 18.03
C GLU A 465 12.35 8.84 16.90
N LEU A 466 12.13 8.31 15.69
CA LEU A 466 11.64 9.11 14.57
C LEU A 466 10.26 9.72 14.86
N SER A 467 9.34 8.91 15.40
CA SER A 467 7.99 9.36 15.74
C SER A 467 8.01 10.41 16.85
N GLN A 468 8.84 10.23 17.87
CA GLN A 468 9.02 11.18 18.96
C GLN A 468 9.60 12.50 18.43
N TRP A 469 10.66 12.45 17.62
CA TRP A 469 11.28 13.66 17.09
C TRP A 469 10.34 14.46 16.19
N LEU A 470 9.47 13.77 15.44
CA LEU A 470 8.45 14.42 14.64
C LEU A 470 7.30 14.98 15.51
N ALA A 471 6.85 14.24 16.52
CA ALA A 471 5.87 14.74 17.49
C ALA A 471 6.38 15.97 18.25
N GLU A 472 7.68 16.02 18.58
CA GLU A 472 8.35 17.19 19.18
C GLU A 472 8.27 18.46 18.30
N THR A 473 8.02 18.35 16.99
CA THR A 473 7.78 19.54 16.14
C THR A 473 6.37 20.10 16.31
N GLY A 474 5.43 19.30 16.83
CA GLY A 474 4.01 19.63 16.99
C GLY A 474 3.08 18.90 16.01
N ILE A 475 3.61 18.01 15.15
CA ILE A 475 2.76 17.10 14.36
C ILE A 475 2.04 16.14 15.31
N PRO A 476 0.71 16.00 15.24
CA PRO A 476 -0.03 15.12 16.14
C PRO A 476 0.29 13.65 15.86
N ALA A 477 0.41 12.83 16.91
CA ALA A 477 0.67 11.39 16.80
C ALA A 477 -0.35 10.66 15.90
N SER A 478 -1.60 11.13 15.85
CA SER A 478 -2.64 10.58 14.95
C SER A 478 -2.34 10.74 13.45
N ARG A 479 -1.31 11.51 13.09
CA ARG A 479 -0.85 11.77 11.73
C ARG A 479 0.51 11.15 11.43
N ILE A 480 1.10 10.39 12.36
CA ILE A 480 2.43 9.80 12.19
C ILE A 480 2.26 8.30 12.02
N PHE A 481 2.86 7.75 10.96
CA PHE A 481 2.79 6.32 10.63
C PHE A 481 4.19 5.77 10.42
N SER A 482 4.45 4.53 10.82
CA SER A 482 5.62 3.78 10.34
C SER A 482 5.45 3.35 8.88
N SER A 483 6.38 2.58 8.32
CA SER A 483 6.24 2.01 6.96
C SER A 483 6.98 0.69 6.85
N GLN A 484 6.44 -0.36 7.44
CA GLN A 484 7.10 -1.66 7.51
C GLN A 484 6.58 -2.66 6.46
N GLY A 485 7.49 -3.33 5.76
CA GLY A 485 7.19 -4.48 4.90
C GLY A 485 6.64 -5.69 5.65
N PHE A 486 5.46 -6.15 5.24
CA PHE A 486 4.86 -7.41 5.72
C PHE A 486 4.61 -8.36 4.56
N SER A 487 5.66 -8.98 4.03
CA SER A 487 5.54 -9.92 2.90
C SER A 487 5.18 -11.33 3.34
N GLY A 488 4.31 -11.99 2.57
CA GLY A 488 4.02 -13.41 2.73
C GLY A 488 5.24 -14.27 2.43
N HIS A 489 5.51 -15.26 3.28
CA HIS A 489 6.61 -16.19 3.09
C HIS A 489 6.11 -17.53 2.52
N SER A 490 6.97 -18.29 1.86
CA SER A 490 6.64 -19.66 1.42
C SER A 490 6.27 -20.56 2.61
N ASP A 491 5.48 -21.62 2.38
CA ASP A 491 5.00 -22.55 3.44
C ASP A 491 6.10 -23.18 4.31
N LYS A 492 7.33 -23.25 3.79
CA LYS A 492 8.49 -23.80 4.52
C LYS A 492 9.06 -22.84 5.56
N LEU A 493 8.78 -21.55 5.43
CA LEU A 493 9.24 -20.51 6.35
C LEU A 493 8.17 -20.25 7.42
N MET A 494 8.62 -19.98 8.64
CA MET A 494 7.75 -19.56 9.74
C MET A 494 7.10 -18.21 9.41
N PRO A 495 5.95 -17.87 10.01
CA PRO A 495 5.40 -16.51 9.94
C PRO A 495 6.35 -15.53 10.60
N PHE A 496 6.34 -14.27 10.15
CA PHE A 496 7.12 -13.21 10.80
C PHE A 496 6.67 -12.98 12.25
N ALA A 497 7.49 -12.25 13.01
CA ALA A 497 7.25 -12.02 14.43
C ALA A 497 6.12 -11.02 14.64
N VAL A 498 5.13 -11.40 15.45
CA VAL A 498 4.07 -10.46 15.87
C VAL A 498 4.52 -9.64 17.08
N ARG A 499 5.24 -10.24 18.03
CA ARG A 499 5.76 -9.58 19.23
C ARG A 499 7.28 -9.41 19.17
N LEU A 500 7.80 -8.47 19.94
CA LEU A 500 9.23 -8.35 20.18
C LEU A 500 9.78 -9.67 20.74
N ASP A 501 9.06 -10.29 21.68
CA ASP A 501 9.45 -11.52 22.38
C ASP A 501 9.08 -12.85 21.69
N SER A 502 8.49 -12.78 20.48
CA SER A 502 8.17 -13.94 19.65
C SER A 502 9.38 -14.85 19.45
N PRO A 503 9.19 -16.17 19.24
CA PRO A 503 10.29 -17.08 18.92
C PRO A 503 11.13 -16.61 17.71
N VAL A 504 12.39 -17.03 17.67
CA VAL A 504 13.28 -16.81 16.52
C VAL A 504 12.68 -17.52 15.30
N LYS A 505 12.72 -16.85 14.15
CA LYS A 505 12.18 -17.40 12.90
C LYS A 505 13.25 -18.22 12.19
N ASN A 506 12.84 -19.11 11.29
CA ASN A 506 13.75 -19.97 10.54
C ASN A 506 14.35 -19.28 9.27
N PHE A 507 14.24 -17.96 9.22
CA PHE A 507 14.85 -17.05 8.26
C PHE A 507 15.34 -15.80 9.00
N ASP A 508 16.20 -15.00 8.37
CA ASP A 508 16.57 -13.69 8.93
C ASP A 508 15.46 -12.67 8.65
N SER A 509 14.79 -12.21 9.71
CA SER A 509 13.76 -11.18 9.64
C SER A 509 14.31 -9.75 9.61
N GLY A 510 15.63 -9.55 9.64
CA GLY A 510 16.23 -8.22 9.74
C GLY A 510 15.90 -7.49 11.04
N GLY A 511 15.49 -8.21 12.08
CA GLY A 511 14.95 -7.62 13.30
C GLY A 511 13.53 -7.07 13.17
N MET A 512 12.77 -7.38 12.11
CA MET A 512 11.38 -6.93 12.03
C MET A 512 10.47 -7.71 13.00
N SER A 513 9.56 -6.99 13.65
CA SER A 513 8.34 -7.52 14.25
C SER A 513 7.20 -6.53 14.09
N MET A 514 5.95 -6.98 14.17
CA MET A 514 4.80 -6.08 14.08
C MET A 514 4.73 -5.12 15.28
N GLU A 515 4.96 -5.62 16.50
CA GLU A 515 5.04 -4.77 17.70
C GLU A 515 6.10 -3.68 17.55
N GLY A 516 7.33 -4.04 17.16
CA GLY A 516 8.41 -3.07 16.94
C GLY A 516 8.26 -2.20 15.68
N ALA A 517 7.20 -2.38 14.90
CA ALA A 517 6.88 -1.49 13.79
C ALA A 517 5.82 -0.46 14.18
N LYS A 518 5.21 -0.54 15.36
CA LYS A 518 4.19 0.41 15.82
C LYS A 518 4.82 1.36 16.84
N PRO A 519 5.16 2.60 16.45
CA PRO A 519 5.76 3.54 17.38
C PRO A 519 4.79 4.03 18.46
N ASP A 520 5.34 4.46 19.60
CA ASP A 520 4.59 5.04 20.73
C ASP A 520 3.90 6.37 20.37
N GLN A 521 4.56 7.22 19.57
CA GLN A 521 4.01 8.52 19.10
C GLN A 521 3.50 8.42 17.66
N GLY A 522 2.78 7.35 17.33
CA GLY A 522 2.22 7.18 16.02
C GLY A 522 1.40 5.92 15.85
N HIS A 523 1.25 5.53 14.60
CA HIS A 523 0.44 4.40 14.18
C HIS A 523 1.23 3.42 13.32
N LEU A 524 0.77 2.18 13.28
CA LEU A 524 1.32 1.17 12.39
C LEU A 524 1.01 1.53 10.93
N GLY A 525 2.06 1.75 10.12
CA GLY A 525 1.95 1.82 8.68
C GLY A 525 2.57 0.59 8.01
N ALA A 526 1.82 -0.02 7.11
CA ALA A 526 2.17 -1.28 6.46
C ALA A 526 2.47 -1.11 4.97
N ILE A 527 3.49 -1.84 4.50
CA ILE A 527 3.82 -2.05 3.09
C ILE A 527 3.34 -3.45 2.70
N LEU A 528 2.40 -3.54 1.76
CA LEU A 528 1.67 -4.76 1.44
C LEU A 528 1.68 -5.06 -0.06
N TYR A 529 2.17 -6.25 -0.41
CA TYR A 529 2.18 -6.75 -1.78
C TYR A 529 1.61 -8.15 -1.90
N GLY A 530 1.04 -8.48 -3.06
CA GLY A 530 0.65 -9.84 -3.41
C GLY A 530 -0.29 -10.48 -2.36
N PRO A 531 0.02 -11.69 -1.87
CA PRO A 531 -0.79 -12.37 -0.85
C PRO A 531 -1.04 -11.57 0.44
N SER A 532 -0.12 -10.69 0.82
CA SER A 532 -0.30 -9.85 2.02
C SER A 532 -1.36 -8.77 1.80
N ALA A 533 -1.40 -8.18 0.60
CA ALA A 533 -2.38 -7.17 0.22
C ALA A 533 -3.81 -7.73 0.25
N VAL A 534 -3.99 -9.02 -0.06
CA VAL A 534 -5.30 -9.70 -0.01
C VAL A 534 -5.54 -10.47 1.31
N ASN A 535 -4.80 -10.13 2.37
CA ASN A 535 -4.94 -10.72 3.71
C ASN A 535 -4.83 -12.26 3.75
N ALA A 536 -4.05 -12.86 2.84
CA ALA A 536 -3.99 -14.30 2.60
C ALA A 536 -2.66 -14.95 3.05
N ILE A 537 -1.93 -14.31 3.95
CA ILE A 537 -0.67 -14.84 4.49
C ILE A 537 -0.86 -15.54 5.82
N ARG A 538 0.02 -16.49 6.10
CA ARG A 538 0.06 -17.16 7.40
C ARG A 538 0.66 -16.22 8.46
N MET A 539 -0.01 -16.15 9.60
CA MET A 539 0.41 -15.35 10.75
C MET A 539 0.91 -16.22 11.91
N GLU A 540 1.64 -15.59 12.83
CA GLU A 540 1.86 -16.15 14.15
C GLU A 540 0.56 -16.07 14.96
N GLY A 541 -0.03 -17.23 15.26
CA GLY A 541 -1.35 -17.32 15.88
C GLY A 541 -2.44 -17.69 14.85
N ASN A 542 -3.70 -17.46 15.22
CA ASN A 542 -4.87 -17.87 14.43
C ASN A 542 -5.58 -16.71 13.72
N ASN A 543 -5.20 -15.46 14.00
CA ASN A 543 -5.81 -14.29 13.38
C ASN A 543 -5.22 -14.06 11.98
N SER A 544 -6.01 -13.46 11.08
CA SER A 544 -5.50 -12.92 9.83
C SER A 544 -4.52 -11.75 10.06
N LEU A 545 -3.82 -11.33 9.00
CA LEU A 545 -2.89 -10.19 9.05
C LEU A 545 -3.63 -8.93 9.49
N PHE A 546 -4.76 -8.62 8.85
CA PHE A 546 -5.49 -7.38 9.11
C PHE A 546 -6.22 -7.41 10.46
N ALA A 547 -6.70 -8.57 10.90
CA ALA A 547 -7.21 -8.71 12.27
C ALA A 547 -6.11 -8.47 13.31
N THR A 548 -4.89 -8.92 13.02
CA THR A 548 -3.74 -8.67 13.91
C THR A 548 -3.41 -7.17 13.91
N PHE A 549 -3.31 -6.50 12.75
CA PHE A 549 -3.13 -5.05 12.68
C PHE A 549 -4.16 -4.29 13.49
N ARG A 550 -5.45 -4.55 13.26
CA ARG A 550 -6.57 -3.89 13.95
C ARG A 550 -6.52 -4.05 15.48
N ARG A 551 -5.99 -5.17 15.99
CA ARG A 551 -5.83 -5.42 17.43
C ARG A 551 -4.65 -4.67 18.04
N PHE A 552 -3.56 -4.51 17.28
CA PHE A 552 -2.41 -3.72 17.72
C PHE A 552 -2.67 -2.22 17.67
N ASP A 553 -3.40 -1.79 16.64
CA ASP A 553 -3.65 -0.40 16.37
C ASP A 553 -5.00 -0.22 15.66
N GLU A 554 -5.93 0.50 16.30
CA GLU A 554 -7.25 0.76 15.72
C GLU A 554 -7.18 1.71 14.51
N ASN A 555 -6.06 2.41 14.36
CA ASN A 555 -5.82 3.45 13.36
C ASN A 555 -4.66 3.09 12.42
N TRP A 556 -4.34 1.80 12.28
CA TRP A 556 -3.35 1.34 11.31
C TRP A 556 -3.67 1.81 9.88
N ALA A 557 -2.65 1.86 9.03
CA ALA A 557 -2.77 2.29 7.65
C ALA A 557 -1.86 1.50 6.71
N VAL A 558 -2.10 1.61 5.40
CA VAL A 558 -1.25 0.99 4.37
C VAL A 558 -0.53 2.09 3.60
N THR A 559 0.75 2.27 3.92
CA THR A 559 1.60 3.32 3.35
C THR A 559 2.18 2.94 2.01
N GLU A 560 2.13 1.66 1.63
CA GLU A 560 2.48 1.19 0.28
C GLU A 560 1.73 -0.09 -0.07
N TYR A 561 1.23 -0.20 -1.30
CA TYR A 561 0.28 -1.24 -1.65
C TYR A 561 0.27 -1.62 -3.13
N ASN A 562 0.24 -2.93 -3.43
CA ASN A 562 -0.25 -3.44 -4.70
C ASN A 562 -0.73 -4.89 -4.53
N THR A 563 -1.79 -5.31 -5.22
CA THR A 563 -2.27 -6.71 -5.17
C THR A 563 -1.41 -7.67 -5.97
N SER A 564 -0.56 -7.15 -6.86
CA SER A 564 0.45 -7.94 -7.58
C SER A 564 1.65 -8.24 -6.67
N ASP A 565 2.27 -9.39 -6.87
CA ASP A 565 3.39 -9.85 -6.06
C ASP A 565 4.71 -9.38 -6.69
N PHE A 566 5.52 -8.59 -5.96
CA PHE A 566 6.81 -8.11 -6.48
C PHE A 566 7.80 -9.24 -6.81
N ARG A 567 7.59 -10.45 -6.25
CA ARG A 567 8.39 -11.64 -6.56
C ARG A 567 8.06 -12.24 -7.93
N SER A 568 6.89 -11.89 -8.46
CA SER A 568 6.40 -12.26 -9.80
C SER A 568 6.12 -10.98 -10.60
N PRO A 569 7.16 -10.23 -11.00
CA PRO A 569 7.00 -8.87 -11.50
C PRO A 569 6.22 -8.75 -12.82
N ALA A 570 6.03 -9.85 -13.56
CA ALA A 570 5.24 -9.87 -14.78
C ALA A 570 3.74 -10.14 -14.54
N ASP A 571 3.36 -10.63 -13.36
CA ASP A 571 2.04 -11.17 -13.10
C ASP A 571 1.11 -10.09 -12.54
N LEU A 572 0.17 -9.63 -13.36
CA LEU A 572 -0.91 -8.75 -12.92
C LEU A 572 -1.91 -9.52 -12.05
N ALA A 573 -2.23 -8.95 -10.89
CA ALA A 573 -3.37 -9.41 -10.10
C ALA A 573 -4.70 -9.16 -10.83
N ASN A 574 -5.68 -10.03 -10.55
CA ASN A 574 -7.02 -9.93 -11.13
C ASN A 574 -7.95 -9.01 -10.30
N LEU A 575 -9.11 -8.71 -10.87
CA LEU A 575 -10.14 -7.87 -10.25
C LEU A 575 -10.60 -8.40 -8.89
N ALA A 576 -10.71 -9.72 -8.73
CA ALA A 576 -11.12 -10.37 -7.49
C ALA A 576 -10.15 -10.07 -6.33
N ASN A 577 -8.84 -10.05 -6.61
CA ASN A 577 -7.84 -9.66 -5.62
C ASN A 577 -8.00 -8.19 -5.21
N GLY A 578 -8.23 -7.30 -6.18
CA GLY A 578 -8.50 -5.88 -5.94
C GLY A 578 -9.73 -5.68 -5.04
N TYR A 579 -10.86 -6.27 -5.41
CA TYR A 579 -12.11 -6.20 -4.65
C TYR A 579 -11.96 -6.66 -3.20
N ARG A 580 -11.46 -7.90 -3.00
CA ARG A 580 -11.32 -8.50 -1.67
C ARG A 580 -10.39 -7.69 -0.78
N SER A 581 -9.29 -7.20 -1.35
CA SER A 581 -8.35 -6.40 -0.60
C SER A 581 -8.99 -5.11 -0.09
N PHE A 582 -9.63 -4.32 -0.96
CA PHE A 582 -10.28 -3.07 -0.57
C PHE A 582 -11.42 -3.28 0.44
N ARG A 583 -12.24 -4.32 0.24
CA ARG A 583 -13.25 -4.75 1.22
C ARG A 583 -12.62 -5.01 2.58
N ASP A 584 -11.55 -5.80 2.63
CA ASP A 584 -10.90 -6.18 3.88
C ASP A 584 -10.19 -4.98 4.53
N LEU A 585 -9.47 -4.16 3.76
CA LEU A 585 -8.84 -2.92 4.26
C LEU A 585 -9.87 -2.02 4.97
N PHE A 586 -11.02 -1.79 4.34
CA PHE A 586 -12.11 -1.00 4.92
C PHE A 586 -12.71 -1.69 6.16
N ASN A 587 -13.06 -2.98 6.06
CA ASN A 587 -13.71 -3.71 7.15
C ASN A 587 -12.80 -3.99 8.36
N TYR A 588 -11.48 -3.97 8.19
CA TYR A 588 -10.53 -4.00 9.29
C TYR A 588 -10.09 -2.61 9.74
N GLY A 589 -10.70 -1.54 9.22
CA GLY A 589 -10.60 -0.18 9.73
C GLY A 589 -9.34 0.58 9.35
N ALA A 590 -8.66 0.21 8.26
CA ALA A 590 -7.50 0.95 7.77
C ALA A 590 -7.84 2.43 7.55
N ARG A 591 -6.90 3.33 7.90
CA ARG A 591 -7.07 4.79 7.73
C ARG A 591 -7.02 5.23 6.27
N PHE A 592 -6.06 4.66 5.55
CA PHE A 592 -5.83 4.93 4.15
C PHE A 592 -5.08 3.75 3.53
N VAL A 593 -5.05 3.75 2.20
CA VAL A 593 -4.20 2.87 1.40
C VAL A 593 -3.46 3.69 0.36
N SER A 594 -2.18 3.36 0.13
CA SER A 594 -1.36 4.03 -0.88
C SER A 594 -0.91 3.08 -1.99
N PRO A 595 -1.68 2.98 -3.09
CA PRO A 595 -1.31 2.14 -4.22
C PRO A 595 -0.02 2.59 -4.92
N MET A 596 0.85 1.63 -5.30
CA MET A 596 2.07 1.81 -6.10
C MET A 596 1.90 1.43 -7.58
N ALA A 597 2.27 2.26 -8.54
CA ALA A 597 2.49 3.71 -8.44
C ALA A 597 1.81 4.39 -9.63
N TRP A 598 1.36 5.63 -9.46
CA TRP A 598 0.63 6.37 -10.50
C TRP A 598 1.48 6.56 -11.75
N ASN A 599 2.70 7.10 -11.56
CA ASN A 599 3.70 7.29 -12.60
C ASN A 599 4.56 6.02 -12.86
N GLY A 600 4.15 4.87 -12.32
CA GLY A 600 4.79 3.58 -12.57
C GLY A 600 4.38 2.94 -13.89
N SER A 601 4.55 1.62 -13.97
CA SER A 601 4.18 0.83 -15.14
C SER A 601 2.70 1.05 -15.51
N ASN A 602 2.38 1.03 -16.80
CA ASN A 602 1.00 1.15 -17.26
C ASN A 602 0.50 -0.22 -17.71
N GLY A 603 -0.69 -0.63 -17.25
CA GLY A 603 -1.29 -1.94 -17.50
C GLY A 603 -1.49 -2.26 -18.98
N ILE A 604 -1.58 -1.24 -19.85
CA ILE A 604 -1.62 -1.44 -21.31
C ILE A 604 -0.35 -2.09 -21.88
N TYR A 605 0.77 -2.04 -21.14
CA TYR A 605 2.04 -2.67 -21.50
C TYR A 605 2.25 -4.03 -20.83
N ALA A 606 1.22 -4.61 -20.21
CA ALA A 606 1.31 -5.93 -19.60
C ALA A 606 1.87 -6.98 -20.58
N GLY A 607 2.81 -7.80 -20.10
CA GLY A 607 3.50 -8.81 -20.90
C GLY A 607 4.63 -8.29 -21.79
N GLN A 608 4.89 -6.98 -21.83
CA GLN A 608 6.02 -6.41 -22.56
C GLN A 608 7.29 -6.39 -21.69
N LYS A 609 8.47 -6.39 -22.34
CA LYS A 609 9.76 -6.29 -21.65
C LYS A 609 9.83 -4.97 -20.87
N GLY A 610 10.24 -5.03 -19.61
CA GLY A 610 10.37 -3.85 -18.72
C GLY A 610 9.09 -3.49 -17.96
N PHE A 611 7.96 -4.16 -18.22
CA PHE A 611 6.75 -4.01 -17.43
C PHE A 611 6.91 -4.64 -16.04
N ALA A 612 6.48 -3.93 -14.99
CA ALA A 612 6.45 -4.40 -13.62
C ALA A 612 5.04 -4.23 -13.02
N ALA A 613 4.34 -5.35 -12.82
CA ALA A 613 2.96 -5.41 -12.36
C ALA A 613 2.74 -4.75 -10.98
N TYR A 614 3.68 -4.91 -10.06
CA TYR A 614 3.61 -4.36 -8.70
C TYR A 614 3.82 -2.84 -8.63
N THR A 615 4.22 -2.20 -9.73
CA THR A 615 4.25 -0.73 -9.87
C THR A 615 3.15 -0.22 -10.80
N ALA A 616 2.26 -1.11 -11.28
CA ALA A 616 1.19 -0.75 -12.19
C ALA A 616 -0.15 -0.55 -11.46
N ILE A 617 -0.78 0.59 -11.74
CA ILE A 617 -2.16 0.88 -11.33
C ILE A 617 -2.98 1.29 -12.53
N ARG A 618 -2.49 2.26 -13.31
CA ARG A 618 -3.18 2.77 -14.49
C ARG A 618 -3.51 1.63 -15.45
N ASN A 619 -4.77 1.54 -15.86
CA ASN A 619 -5.31 0.54 -16.78
C ASN A 619 -5.07 -0.90 -16.30
N THR A 620 -5.22 -1.14 -15.00
CA THR A 620 -5.13 -2.48 -14.39
C THR A 620 -6.45 -2.86 -13.71
N PRO A 621 -6.70 -4.17 -13.48
CA PRO A 621 -7.86 -4.59 -12.67
C PRO A 621 -7.88 -4.01 -11.26
N LEU A 622 -6.73 -3.58 -10.73
CA LEU A 622 -6.66 -2.90 -9.43
C LEU A 622 -7.27 -1.50 -9.48
N GLU A 623 -7.07 -0.76 -10.57
CA GLU A 623 -7.69 0.55 -10.76
C GLU A 623 -9.21 0.44 -10.92
N ASP A 624 -9.71 -0.57 -11.62
CA ASP A 624 -11.14 -0.82 -11.72
C ASP A 624 -11.76 -1.10 -10.34
N ALA A 625 -11.10 -1.95 -9.53
CA ALA A 625 -11.52 -2.20 -8.15
C ALA A 625 -11.50 -0.94 -7.26
N ILE A 626 -10.54 -0.04 -7.47
CA ILE A 626 -10.46 1.24 -6.76
C ILE A 626 -11.67 2.12 -7.08
N ARG A 627 -12.00 2.28 -8.38
CA ARG A 627 -13.13 3.10 -8.81
C ARG A 627 -14.45 2.56 -8.25
N ASP A 628 -14.67 1.25 -8.35
CA ASP A 628 -15.86 0.60 -7.80
C ASP A 628 -15.95 0.72 -6.28
N PHE A 629 -14.81 0.61 -5.58
CA PHE A 629 -14.75 0.84 -4.14
C PHE A 629 -15.16 2.27 -3.78
N MET A 630 -14.61 3.28 -4.47
CA MET A 630 -14.94 4.68 -4.20
C MET A 630 -16.42 4.96 -4.39
N VAL A 631 -17.07 4.36 -5.40
CA VAL A 631 -18.51 4.53 -5.63
C VAL A 631 -19.34 3.81 -4.57
N SER A 632 -19.04 2.54 -4.29
CA SER A 632 -19.82 1.74 -3.34
C SER A 632 -19.72 2.24 -1.89
N HIS A 633 -18.62 2.93 -1.54
CA HIS A 633 -18.35 3.46 -0.20
C HIS A 633 -18.52 4.98 -0.10
N ALA A 634 -19.00 5.64 -1.15
CA ALA A 634 -19.21 7.08 -1.16
C ALA A 634 -20.19 7.52 -0.05
N ASN A 635 -19.76 8.45 0.81
CA ASN A 635 -20.51 8.91 1.98
C ASN A 635 -20.77 7.83 3.06
N LEU A 636 -20.11 6.68 2.98
CA LEU A 636 -20.07 5.70 4.06
C LEU A 636 -18.92 6.03 5.03
N PRO A 637 -19.17 6.29 6.33
CA PRO A 637 -18.10 6.57 7.30
C PRO A 637 -17.10 5.43 7.41
N ARG A 638 -15.81 5.75 7.54
CA ARG A 638 -14.71 4.75 7.64
C ARG A 638 -14.91 3.71 8.75
N HIS A 639 -15.58 4.07 9.84
CA HIS A 639 -15.88 3.14 10.93
C HIS A 639 -17.04 2.19 10.65
N SER A 640 -17.66 2.23 9.48
CA SER A 640 -18.71 1.28 9.08
C SER A 640 -18.10 -0.04 8.59
N ARG A 641 -18.92 -1.08 8.45
CA ARG A 641 -18.55 -2.33 7.75
C ARG A 641 -19.50 -2.56 6.61
N TYR A 642 -18.97 -3.00 5.48
CA TYR A 642 -19.75 -3.19 4.27
C TYR A 642 -19.34 -4.47 3.56
N TRP A 643 -20.35 -5.26 3.21
CA TRP A 643 -20.23 -6.45 2.38
C TRP A 643 -21.22 -6.30 1.22
N GLY A 644 -20.70 -6.06 0.01
CA GLY A 644 -21.48 -5.78 -1.19
C GLY A 644 -21.76 -7.01 -2.06
N PHE A 645 -21.25 -8.18 -1.66
CA PHE A 645 -21.34 -9.45 -2.39
C PHE A 645 -20.74 -9.41 -3.80
N GLY A 646 -19.69 -8.60 -3.98
CA GLY A 646 -18.98 -8.43 -5.24
C GLY A 646 -19.07 -7.01 -5.80
N MET A 647 -18.71 -6.90 -7.07
CA MET A 647 -18.81 -5.73 -7.93
C MET A 647 -19.24 -6.18 -9.33
N PRO A 648 -19.61 -5.29 -10.24
CA PRO A 648 -19.85 -5.69 -11.63
C PRO A 648 -18.65 -6.45 -12.21
N ALA A 649 -18.93 -7.55 -12.90
CA ALA A 649 -17.93 -8.52 -13.38
C ALA A 649 -17.19 -9.35 -12.31
N HIS A 650 -17.53 -9.24 -11.02
CA HIS A 650 -16.97 -10.10 -9.96
C HIS A 650 -17.97 -10.44 -8.86
N ARG A 651 -18.14 -11.75 -8.59
CA ARG A 651 -19.02 -12.26 -7.54
C ARG A 651 -18.19 -12.76 -6.36
N ASP A 652 -18.60 -12.39 -5.15
CA ASP A 652 -17.98 -12.90 -3.94
C ASP A 652 -19.02 -13.05 -2.82
N ALA A 653 -18.94 -14.12 -2.04
CA ALA A 653 -19.83 -14.29 -0.89
C ALA A 653 -19.39 -13.46 0.33
N ASP A 654 -18.27 -12.75 0.25
CA ASP A 654 -17.82 -11.82 1.27
C ASP A 654 -17.53 -12.44 2.64
N GLY A 655 -17.19 -13.72 2.64
CA GLY A 655 -17.03 -14.53 3.86
C GLY A 655 -18.35 -14.99 4.49
N TRP A 656 -19.49 -14.55 3.96
CA TRP A 656 -20.81 -15.06 4.33
C TRP A 656 -21.07 -16.43 3.72
N LYS A 657 -21.68 -17.29 4.52
CA LYS A 657 -22.12 -18.63 4.12
C LYS A 657 -23.60 -18.76 4.45
N ALA A 658 -24.34 -19.40 3.56
CA ALA A 658 -25.66 -19.90 3.89
C ALA A 658 -25.53 -21.15 4.77
N LEU A 659 -26.29 -21.23 5.87
CA LEU A 659 -26.33 -22.39 6.74
C LEU A 659 -27.41 -23.39 6.29
N GLU A 660 -27.45 -24.56 6.93
CA GLU A 660 -28.27 -25.71 6.53
C GLU A 660 -29.74 -25.30 6.24
N GLY A 661 -30.20 -25.61 5.02
CA GLY A 661 -31.50 -25.15 4.51
C GLY A 661 -31.49 -23.75 3.89
N SER A 662 -30.37 -23.22 3.43
CA SER A 662 -30.32 -21.95 2.70
C SER A 662 -29.26 -21.99 1.62
N GLN A 663 -29.41 -21.17 0.57
CA GLN A 663 -28.39 -21.05 -0.48
C GLN A 663 -28.19 -19.58 -0.87
N ILE A 664 -26.94 -19.25 -1.22
CA ILE A 664 -26.62 -18.04 -1.99
C ILE A 664 -26.41 -18.49 -3.43
N LEU A 665 -27.30 -18.08 -4.32
CA LEU A 665 -27.19 -18.28 -5.77
C LEU A 665 -26.81 -16.95 -6.45
N TRP A 666 -26.57 -17.00 -7.76
CA TRP A 666 -26.17 -15.84 -8.55
C TRP A 666 -27.01 -15.72 -9.81
N GLU A 667 -27.55 -14.54 -10.08
CA GLU A 667 -28.21 -14.18 -11.34
C GLU A 667 -27.48 -12.96 -11.92
N GLY A 668 -26.66 -13.18 -12.96
CA GLY A 668 -25.61 -12.22 -13.29
C GLY A 668 -24.72 -11.98 -12.06
N ASP A 669 -24.36 -10.73 -11.80
CA ASP A 669 -23.49 -10.36 -10.67
C ASP A 669 -24.27 -10.05 -9.39
N THR A 670 -25.55 -10.42 -9.33
CA THR A 670 -26.39 -10.19 -8.15
C THR A 670 -26.52 -11.47 -7.32
N ALA A 671 -26.31 -11.35 -6.01
CA ALA A 671 -26.52 -12.42 -5.05
C ALA A 671 -28.03 -12.64 -4.81
N LEU A 672 -28.43 -13.90 -4.80
CA LEU A 672 -29.80 -14.35 -4.53
C LEU A 672 -29.80 -15.22 -3.28
N LEU A 673 -30.61 -14.83 -2.31
CA LEU A 673 -30.87 -15.64 -1.13
C LEU A 673 -32.06 -16.55 -1.40
N VAL A 674 -31.86 -17.86 -1.29
CA VAL A 674 -32.91 -18.88 -1.48
C VAL A 674 -33.34 -19.40 -0.11
N PRO A 675 -34.56 -19.08 0.34
CA PRO A 675 -35.10 -19.65 1.56
C PRO A 675 -35.50 -21.12 1.36
N VAL A 676 -35.29 -21.96 2.37
CA VAL A 676 -35.90 -23.30 2.44
C VAL A 676 -36.92 -23.30 3.56
N SER A 677 -38.14 -23.76 3.26
CA SER A 677 -39.29 -23.67 4.19
C SER A 677 -39.56 -22.24 4.68
N GLY A 678 -39.39 -21.25 3.80
CA GLY A 678 -39.63 -19.83 4.11
C GLY A 678 -38.56 -19.17 4.98
N LYS A 679 -37.40 -19.81 5.19
CA LYS A 679 -36.33 -19.30 6.06
C LYS A 679 -34.99 -19.31 5.34
N ALA A 680 -34.22 -18.23 5.49
CA ALA A 680 -32.82 -18.18 5.12
C ALA A 680 -31.92 -17.83 6.31
N VAL A 681 -30.76 -18.48 6.42
CA VAL A 681 -29.78 -18.21 7.48
C VAL A 681 -28.41 -17.95 6.87
N LEU A 682 -27.87 -16.75 7.14
CA LEU A 682 -26.54 -16.31 6.75
C LEU A 682 -25.62 -16.30 7.97
N SER A 683 -24.35 -16.66 7.77
CA SER A 683 -23.33 -16.65 8.81
C SER A 683 -21.99 -16.18 8.26
N ALA A 684 -21.31 -15.28 8.96
CA ALA A 684 -19.94 -14.87 8.65
C ALA A 684 -19.06 -14.93 9.89
N HIS A 685 -17.82 -15.39 9.71
CA HIS A 685 -16.77 -15.22 10.71
C HIS A 685 -16.23 -13.80 10.58
N LEU A 686 -16.35 -13.02 11.64
CA LEU A 686 -16.11 -11.58 11.59
C LEU A 686 -14.70 -11.19 12.03
N GLU A 687 -13.96 -12.12 12.63
CA GLU A 687 -12.72 -11.84 13.35
C GLU A 687 -12.82 -10.52 14.15
N SER A 688 -11.84 -9.62 14.02
CA SER A 688 -11.80 -8.32 14.71
C SER A 688 -12.40 -7.18 13.86
N GLN A 689 -13.24 -7.50 12.87
CA GLN A 689 -13.88 -6.50 12.03
C GLN A 689 -14.90 -5.69 12.85
N ILE A 690 -15.68 -6.34 13.71
CA ILE A 690 -16.71 -5.65 14.49
C ILE A 690 -16.15 -5.17 15.83
N ASP A 691 -16.49 -3.93 16.14
CA ASP A 691 -16.36 -3.34 17.47
C ASP A 691 -17.75 -3.06 18.08
N PRO A 692 -18.17 -3.81 19.11
CA PRO A 692 -19.46 -3.63 19.79
C PRO A 692 -19.69 -2.22 20.34
N ARG A 693 -18.63 -1.44 20.60
CA ARG A 693 -18.73 -0.07 21.11
C ARG A 693 -19.30 0.91 20.08
N TYR A 694 -19.10 0.61 18.81
CA TYR A 694 -19.45 1.52 17.71
C TYR A 694 -20.63 0.97 16.89
N HIS A 695 -20.60 -0.31 16.50
CA HIS A 695 -21.50 -0.86 15.48
C HIS A 695 -22.86 -1.27 16.05
N ASN A 696 -23.78 -0.33 16.26
CA ASN A 696 -25.07 -0.61 16.86
C ASN A 696 -26.26 -0.55 15.89
N ARG A 697 -26.00 -0.45 14.58
CA ARG A 697 -27.03 -0.53 13.55
C ARG A 697 -26.58 -1.43 12.43
N LEU A 698 -27.46 -2.34 12.03
CA LEU A 698 -27.31 -3.15 10.83
C LEU A 698 -28.32 -2.68 9.79
N VAL A 699 -27.86 -2.55 8.54
CA VAL A 699 -28.69 -2.24 7.38
C VAL A 699 -28.59 -3.39 6.40
N LEU A 700 -29.74 -3.96 6.05
CA LEU A 700 -29.84 -5.09 5.13
C LEU A 700 -30.47 -4.65 3.80
N GLY A 701 -29.66 -4.62 2.74
CA GLY A 701 -30.10 -4.21 1.41
C GLY A 701 -30.77 -5.37 0.67
N LEU A 702 -32.10 -5.46 0.76
CA LEU A 702 -32.92 -6.43 0.02
C LEU A 702 -33.80 -5.72 -1.00
N GLN A 703 -34.00 -6.31 -2.19
CA GLN A 703 -34.79 -5.67 -3.25
C GLN A 703 -36.27 -5.50 -2.88
N HIS A 704 -36.85 -6.47 -2.17
CA HIS A 704 -38.25 -6.48 -1.78
C HIS A 704 -38.39 -6.68 -0.27
N PRO A 705 -38.18 -5.62 0.54
CA PRO A 705 -38.23 -5.73 2.00
C PRO A 705 -39.64 -6.14 2.50
N ASP A 706 -40.70 -5.86 1.74
CA ASP A 706 -42.07 -6.25 2.06
C ASP A 706 -42.31 -7.77 2.02
N GLU A 707 -41.40 -8.54 1.44
CA GLU A 707 -41.45 -10.01 1.42
C GLU A 707 -40.98 -10.65 2.74
N ILE A 708 -40.47 -9.82 3.68
CA ILE A 708 -39.83 -10.28 4.91
C ILE A 708 -40.82 -10.25 6.07
N MET A 709 -40.97 -11.40 6.72
CA MET A 709 -41.80 -11.55 7.93
C MET A 709 -41.06 -11.16 9.20
N ALA A 710 -39.81 -11.60 9.33
CA ALA A 710 -39.00 -11.36 10.51
C ALA A 710 -37.49 -11.47 10.21
N ILE A 711 -36.68 -10.72 10.96
CA ILE A 711 -35.22 -10.84 10.97
C ILE A 711 -34.73 -11.00 12.39
N THR A 712 -33.74 -11.87 12.60
CA THR A 712 -33.04 -12.03 13.87
C THR A 712 -31.54 -12.01 13.64
N VAL A 713 -30.83 -11.21 14.43
CA VAL A 713 -29.36 -11.07 14.40
C VAL A 713 -28.79 -11.61 15.69
N GLU A 714 -27.83 -12.53 15.57
CA GLU A 714 -27.17 -13.20 16.69
C GLU A 714 -25.65 -13.19 16.47
N VAL A 715 -24.88 -13.15 17.55
CA VAL A 715 -23.42 -13.27 17.52
C VAL A 715 -22.96 -14.36 18.47
N ALA A 716 -22.04 -15.21 18.02
CA ALA A 716 -21.31 -16.11 18.90
C ALA A 716 -20.24 -15.30 19.64
N ASP A 717 -20.27 -15.34 20.97
CA ASP A 717 -19.22 -14.74 21.80
C ASP A 717 -18.04 -15.71 21.90
N SER A 718 -16.84 -15.22 21.54
CA SER A 718 -15.62 -16.04 21.56
C SER A 718 -15.29 -16.61 22.95
N ALA A 719 -15.73 -15.96 24.02
CA ALA A 719 -15.45 -16.37 25.39
C ALA A 719 -16.28 -17.59 25.85
N ASN A 720 -17.57 -17.64 25.49
CA ASN A 720 -18.51 -18.66 25.98
C ASN A 720 -19.07 -19.57 24.87
N LYS A 721 -18.74 -19.30 23.59
CA LYS A 721 -19.18 -20.03 22.39
C LYS A 721 -20.71 -20.16 22.25
N SER A 722 -21.47 -19.34 22.96
CA SER A 722 -22.93 -19.27 22.87
C SER A 722 -23.36 -18.10 21.99
N TYR A 723 -24.49 -18.27 21.30
CA TYR A 723 -25.08 -17.19 20.51
C TYR A 723 -25.87 -16.25 21.42
N VAL A 724 -25.51 -14.98 21.37
CA VAL A 724 -26.25 -13.88 21.99
C VAL A 724 -27.04 -13.18 20.91
N ARG A 725 -28.33 -12.97 21.17
CA ARG A 725 -29.22 -12.23 20.27
C ARG A 725 -29.00 -10.73 20.44
N LEU A 726 -28.74 -10.04 19.33
CA LEU A 726 -28.53 -8.59 19.30
C LEU A 726 -29.78 -7.82 18.87
N ALA A 727 -30.58 -8.41 17.97
CA ALA A 727 -31.78 -7.79 17.44
C ALA A 727 -32.80 -8.83 16.96
N THR A 728 -34.09 -8.49 17.08
CA THR A 728 -35.20 -9.15 16.40
C THR A 728 -36.18 -8.08 15.95
N ALA A 729 -36.65 -8.18 14.71
CA ALA A 729 -37.74 -7.37 14.18
C ALA A 729 -38.71 -8.27 13.41
N GLU A 730 -40.01 -8.01 13.55
CA GLU A 730 -41.13 -8.70 12.91
C GLU A 730 -42.28 -7.74 12.63
N GLY A 731 -43.06 -8.02 11.58
CA GLY A 731 -44.25 -7.23 11.22
C GLY A 731 -43.97 -5.72 11.17
N SER A 732 -44.73 -4.93 11.93
CA SER A 732 -44.59 -3.46 11.95
C SER A 732 -43.27 -2.93 12.54
N SER A 733 -42.45 -3.77 13.16
CA SER A 733 -41.12 -3.37 13.68
C SER A 733 -40.01 -3.48 12.63
N LEU A 734 -40.29 -4.07 11.46
CA LEU A 734 -39.40 -4.02 10.31
C LEU A 734 -39.48 -2.65 9.66
N VAL A 735 -38.61 -1.74 10.10
CA VAL A 735 -38.47 -0.41 9.50
C VAL A 735 -37.54 -0.51 8.30
N HIS A 736 -38.00 -0.02 7.15
CA HIS A 736 -37.19 0.04 5.93
C HIS A 736 -37.36 1.36 5.20
N ASP A 737 -36.34 1.71 4.43
CA ASP A 737 -36.34 2.84 3.50
C ASP A 737 -35.70 2.40 2.17
N THR A 738 -35.24 3.36 1.37
CA THR A 738 -34.56 3.09 0.09
C THR A 738 -33.21 2.37 0.25
N LEU A 739 -32.64 2.30 1.45
CA LEU A 739 -31.42 1.56 1.79
C LEU A 739 -31.72 0.14 2.29
N GLY A 740 -32.98 -0.20 2.49
CA GLY A 740 -33.41 -1.51 2.97
C GLY A 740 -33.77 -1.48 4.46
N ILE A 741 -33.62 -2.63 5.12
CA ILE A 741 -34.17 -2.86 6.46
C ILE A 741 -33.16 -2.44 7.52
N HIS A 742 -33.58 -1.61 8.47
CA HIS A 742 -32.75 -1.09 9.57
C HIS A 742 -33.02 -1.87 10.85
N LEU A 743 -31.96 -2.37 11.47
CA LEU A 743 -32.01 -3.15 12.71
C LEU A 743 -31.08 -2.51 13.75
N PRO A 744 -31.62 -1.92 14.83
CA PRO A 744 -30.80 -1.50 15.97
C PRO A 744 -30.25 -2.76 16.67
N LEU A 745 -28.94 -2.80 16.87
CA LEU A 745 -28.22 -3.87 17.56
C LEU A 745 -27.96 -3.47 19.01
N VAL A 746 -28.35 -4.34 19.94
CA VAL A 746 -28.09 -4.14 21.37
C VAL A 746 -27.02 -5.11 21.83
N TRP A 747 -25.83 -4.57 22.10
CA TRP A 747 -24.71 -5.33 22.65
C TRP A 747 -24.85 -5.42 24.18
N GLY A 748 -25.04 -6.62 24.72
CA GLY A 748 -25.03 -6.86 26.16
C GLY A 748 -23.63 -7.15 26.69
N GLY A 749 -23.15 -6.46 27.72
CA GLY A 749 -21.87 -6.76 28.38
C GLY A 749 -20.62 -6.70 27.47
N ASN A 750 -19.52 -7.31 27.91
CA ASN A 750 -18.25 -7.37 27.16
C ASN A 750 -18.23 -8.54 26.15
N ILE A 751 -19.14 -8.53 25.17
CA ILE A 751 -19.14 -9.53 24.09
C ILE A 751 -17.90 -9.35 23.20
N GLN A 752 -17.25 -10.45 22.83
CA GLN A 752 -16.19 -10.49 21.84
C GLN A 752 -16.70 -11.24 20.60
N PRO A 753 -17.32 -10.55 19.63
CA PRO A 753 -18.03 -11.19 18.53
C PRO A 753 -17.07 -11.99 17.65
N GLU A 754 -17.36 -13.27 17.45
CA GLU A 754 -16.56 -14.16 16.61
C GLU A 754 -17.27 -14.48 15.29
N THR A 755 -18.56 -14.82 15.38
CA THR A 755 -19.38 -15.20 14.22
C THR A 755 -20.71 -14.50 14.33
N MET A 756 -21.14 -13.77 13.30
CA MET A 756 -22.49 -13.22 13.21
C MET A 756 -23.37 -14.13 12.38
N ARG A 757 -24.61 -14.26 12.82
CA ARG A 757 -25.67 -14.99 12.14
C ARG A 757 -26.87 -14.06 11.94
N ILE A 758 -27.38 -14.06 10.71
CA ILE A 758 -28.60 -13.33 10.34
C ILE A 758 -29.60 -14.36 9.85
N THR A 759 -30.72 -14.45 10.55
CA THR A 759 -31.86 -15.29 10.17
C THR A 759 -32.95 -14.41 9.59
N ILE A 760 -33.40 -14.73 8.38
CA ILE A 760 -34.44 -14.00 7.66
C ILE A 760 -35.60 -14.96 7.38
N GLN A 761 -36.80 -14.58 7.80
CA GLN A 761 -38.03 -15.30 7.53
C GLN A 761 -38.82 -14.57 6.47
N PHE A 762 -39.32 -15.29 5.48
CA PHE A 762 -40.03 -14.77 4.31
C PHE A 762 -41.50 -15.15 4.36
N HIS A 763 -42.33 -14.33 3.71
CA HIS A 763 -43.71 -14.71 3.42
C HIS A 763 -43.77 -15.97 2.53
N ALA A 764 -44.89 -16.69 2.63
CA ALA A 764 -45.11 -17.90 1.83
C ALA A 764 -45.07 -17.58 0.32
N GLY A 765 -44.39 -18.42 -0.45
CA GLY A 765 -44.28 -18.28 -1.91
C GLY A 765 -43.03 -17.52 -2.40
N VAL A 766 -42.21 -16.97 -1.50
CA VAL A 766 -40.92 -16.38 -1.89
C VAL A 766 -39.90 -17.48 -2.19
N GLU A 767 -39.51 -17.61 -3.46
CA GLU A 767 -38.54 -18.61 -3.91
C GLU A 767 -37.10 -18.11 -3.88
N LYS A 768 -36.89 -16.81 -4.13
CA LYS A 768 -35.58 -16.14 -4.10
C LYS A 768 -35.77 -14.66 -3.76
N SER A 769 -34.82 -14.08 -3.04
CA SER A 769 -34.77 -12.64 -2.78
C SER A 769 -33.38 -12.09 -3.10
N ARG A 770 -33.30 -10.92 -3.74
CA ARG A 770 -32.01 -10.32 -4.10
C ARG A 770 -31.39 -9.65 -2.88
N LEU A 771 -30.14 -10.02 -2.60
CA LEU A 771 -29.32 -9.45 -1.53
C LEU A 771 -28.26 -8.55 -2.16
N HIS A 772 -28.35 -7.25 -1.88
CA HIS A 772 -27.42 -6.25 -2.40
C HIS A 772 -26.25 -6.02 -1.45
N TYR A 773 -26.50 -5.96 -0.15
CA TYR A 773 -25.45 -5.74 0.83
C TYR A 773 -25.88 -6.05 2.26
N ILE A 774 -24.87 -6.22 3.11
CA ILE A 774 -24.97 -6.11 4.56
C ILE A 774 -24.05 -4.98 4.99
N SER A 775 -24.57 -4.05 5.79
CA SER A 775 -23.77 -2.95 6.33
C SER A 775 -23.97 -2.80 7.84
N LEU A 776 -22.90 -2.46 8.55
CA LEU A 776 -22.91 -2.10 9.95
C LEU A 776 -22.44 -0.66 10.11
N HIS A 777 -23.19 0.13 10.86
CA HIS A 777 -22.91 1.56 11.02
C HIS A 777 -22.61 1.91 12.48
N PRO A 778 -21.70 2.89 12.71
CA PRO A 778 -21.57 3.52 14.01
C PRO A 778 -22.86 4.27 14.40
N SER A 779 -23.06 4.55 15.70
CA SER A 779 -24.24 5.29 16.17
C SER A 779 -24.05 6.78 16.34
N SER A 780 -25.18 7.48 16.18
CA SER A 780 -25.37 8.92 16.40
C SER A 780 -25.35 9.36 17.86
N ILE A 781 -25.23 8.41 18.78
CA ILE A 781 -25.21 8.64 20.22
C ILE A 781 -23.86 8.16 20.72
N GLN A 782 -22.85 9.04 20.74
CA GLN A 782 -21.70 8.83 21.62
C GLN A 782 -22.09 9.23 23.05
N PRO A 783 -21.93 8.36 24.06
CA PRO A 783 -21.71 8.82 25.41
C PRO A 783 -20.32 9.45 25.47
N ASP A 784 -20.27 10.77 25.70
CA ASP A 784 -19.10 11.58 26.10
C ASP A 784 -17.70 10.99 25.82
N ARG A 785 -17.10 11.38 24.69
CA ARG A 785 -15.64 11.50 24.58
C ARG A 785 -15.16 12.65 25.48
N LYS A 786 -15.11 12.44 26.79
CA LYS A 786 -14.20 13.21 27.63
C LYS A 786 -12.78 12.73 27.34
N LEU A 787 -12.00 13.61 26.72
CA LEU A 787 -10.55 13.60 26.60
C LEU A 787 -9.89 12.84 27.75
N GLN A 788 -9.18 11.75 27.42
CA GLN A 788 -8.06 11.23 28.20
C GLN A 788 -6.80 11.36 27.36
#